data_AF-A0A5N6KB01-F1
#
_entry.id   AF-A0A5N6KB01-F1
#
_cell.length_a   1.000
_cell.length_b   1.000
_cell.length_c   1.000
_cell.angle_alpha   90.00
_cell.angle_beta   90.00
_cell.angle_gamma   90.00
#
_symmetry.space_group_name_H-M   'P 1'
#
loop_
_entity.id
_entity.type
_entity.pdbx_description
1 polymer ?
#
loop_
_entity_poly.entity_id
_entity_poly.type
_entity_poly.pdbx_seq_one_letter_code
_entity_poly.pdbx_strand_id
1 'polypeptide(L)'
;MQSKTNSSSTPAISFLGPVSSYTHQAALGCFDKEKYNYQPAISISDVFEAVQSGQVELGVVPFENSTNGAVIFTLELLADRHSLYKDVTICGEAYLDVSHCLLGYVSPADSPVMSGTCTPTTSKPSPVKPKTTPQSSLNHIQRIYTHPQAYGQCEAFLGTYLKGVERLDVSSTSRAAEIVKGDKTGTSAAIASSLAADIHRLDILAKGIEDREDNTTRFLVLRKGVDTCATKVNVAAKSMITFTIDHRTPGALADVLDCFRRYQLNLTSINSRPTKIIPFQYIFFVEFEGSKLSDPEGKVAGALENLNKYTQDWRWLGSWGDKLMSPKLSLARLFNFFNPRPYSLDAINRSLSSSSHNLKAPTQAFLHQELTSRQPNIIYDHLSPTPSHLLNIALADFLPPSCYAPNFRFPDLTLPNSSIQGRDGCSHTSLLPQSHHLVYFPTQISDNALLSDGTDPLQSPGLPFVRRMWSGGSIVFNSTRGEQLCLNNMRAACIERVVDVSIKGNEGDEKVFVNIERRVGLADTGDDPKMSSEESGAIASNTSSVSDQNYIADKRLLRKYLVDKNDNIGQASLVEMRNLVFMREKDAKSAKEERSRPPKILRPTRKPDFDVRIIPSQSLLFRFSALTFNAHAIHLDPQYCREVEGHKDLLLHGPLSLVFMISVLRSQLRPGEMIKRFDYRNLAPLYANEELRVCVGKKVDKNNKYEVWIEGKEGGYAVKGSAVVGPLDNGQQG
;
A
#
# COMPACT_ATOMS: atom_id res chain seq x y z
N MET A 1 8.22 -21.73 67.11
CA MET A 1 9.31 -21.82 66.10
C MET A 1 8.80 -22.61 64.92
N GLN A 2 8.31 -21.95 63.86
CA GLN A 2 8.09 -22.56 62.56
C GLN A 2 9.02 -21.83 61.60
N SER A 3 9.96 -22.58 61.01
CA SER A 3 11.03 -22.05 60.20
C SER A 3 10.47 -21.53 58.88
N LYS A 4 10.59 -20.22 58.67
CA LYS A 4 10.52 -19.65 57.33
C LYS A 4 11.78 -20.07 56.60
N THR A 5 11.69 -21.10 55.79
CA THR A 5 12.71 -21.41 54.78
C THR A 5 12.66 -20.32 53.72
N ASN A 6 13.43 -19.25 53.92
CA ASN A 6 13.81 -18.32 52.86
C ASN A 6 14.68 -19.09 51.86
N SER A 7 14.09 -19.68 50.83
CA SER A 7 14.85 -20.02 49.62
C SER A 7 15.02 -18.74 48.82
N SER A 8 16.14 -18.04 49.05
CA SER A 8 16.59 -16.91 48.22
C SER A 8 17.10 -17.41 46.86
N SER A 9 16.26 -18.13 46.11
CA SER A 9 16.57 -18.50 44.73
C SER A 9 16.23 -17.32 43.84
N THR A 10 17.22 -16.77 43.14
CA THR A 10 17.02 -15.75 42.12
C THR A 10 15.97 -16.23 41.12
N PRO A 11 14.90 -15.47 40.87
CA PRO A 11 13.82 -15.90 39.99
C PRO A 11 14.32 -16.15 38.57
N ALA A 12 13.77 -17.16 37.90
CA ALA A 12 14.24 -17.58 36.58
C ALA A 12 13.32 -17.10 35.45
N ILE A 13 13.92 -16.78 34.30
CA ILE A 13 13.24 -16.43 33.06
C ILE A 13 13.63 -17.46 31.99
N SER A 14 12.66 -18.19 31.47
CA SER A 14 12.87 -19.07 30.31
C SER A 14 12.69 -18.29 29.01
N PHE A 15 13.48 -18.60 27.98
CA PHE A 15 13.32 -17.99 26.66
C PHE A 15 13.66 -19.00 25.56
N LEU A 16 13.11 -18.79 24.35
CA LEU A 16 13.48 -19.61 23.19
C LEU A 16 14.97 -19.41 22.86
N GLY A 17 15.76 -20.43 23.14
CA GLY A 17 17.21 -20.44 23.00
C GLY A 17 17.69 -20.55 21.56
N PRO A 18 19.01 -20.71 21.36
CA PRO A 18 20.04 -20.78 22.40
C PRO A 18 20.43 -19.41 22.96
N VAL A 19 21.39 -19.36 23.89
CA VAL A 19 21.96 -18.10 24.41
C VAL A 19 22.45 -17.24 23.24
N SER A 20 22.24 -15.92 23.34
CA SER A 20 22.46 -14.89 22.30
C SER A 20 21.38 -14.76 21.22
N SER A 21 20.30 -15.55 21.29
CA SER A 21 19.19 -15.43 20.34
C SER A 21 18.52 -14.06 20.42
N TYR A 22 17.75 -13.69 19.39
CA TYR A 22 16.93 -12.48 19.43
C TYR A 22 15.93 -12.51 20.60
N THR A 23 15.41 -13.69 20.96
CA THR A 23 14.57 -13.88 22.15
C THR A 23 15.35 -13.63 23.46
N HIS A 24 16.61 -14.08 23.54
CA HIS A 24 17.49 -13.77 24.67
C HIS A 24 17.72 -12.26 24.79
N GLN A 25 18.00 -11.59 23.68
CA GLN A 25 18.20 -10.15 23.64
C GLN A 25 16.94 -9.38 24.06
N ALA A 26 15.76 -9.82 23.63
CA ALA A 26 14.49 -9.25 24.05
C ALA A 26 14.27 -9.43 25.57
N ALA A 27 14.60 -10.61 26.12
CA ALA A 27 14.51 -10.88 27.55
C ALA A 27 15.44 -9.96 28.37
N LEU A 28 16.70 -9.83 27.97
CA LEU A 28 17.67 -8.94 28.62
C LEU A 28 17.32 -7.45 28.50
N GLY A 29 16.58 -7.05 27.47
CA GLY A 29 16.09 -5.68 27.30
C GLY A 29 14.90 -5.35 28.19
N CYS A 30 14.15 -6.37 28.64
CA CYS A 30 12.95 -6.19 29.46
C CYS A 30 13.22 -6.33 30.96
N PHE A 31 14.17 -7.17 31.34
CA PHE A 31 14.42 -7.54 32.72
C PHE A 31 15.87 -7.29 33.12
N ASP A 32 16.08 -6.97 34.39
CA ASP A 32 17.40 -6.69 34.93
C ASP A 32 18.23 -7.98 35.01
N LYS A 33 19.47 -7.95 34.50
CA LYS A 33 20.39 -9.09 34.47
C LYS A 33 20.79 -9.56 35.87
N GLU A 34 20.80 -8.67 36.85
CA GLU A 34 21.23 -9.00 38.21
C GLU A 34 20.09 -9.61 39.05
N LYS A 35 18.84 -9.42 38.62
CA LYS A 35 17.65 -9.86 39.37
C LYS A 35 17.11 -11.21 38.94
N TYR A 36 17.42 -11.65 37.73
CA TYR A 36 16.84 -12.85 37.14
C TYR A 36 17.92 -13.78 36.58
N ASN A 37 17.69 -15.09 36.71
CA ASN A 37 18.48 -16.12 36.05
C ASN A 37 17.86 -16.46 34.68
N TYR A 38 18.63 -16.36 33.60
CA TYR A 38 18.14 -16.58 32.24
C TYR A 38 18.41 -18.02 31.79
N GLN A 39 17.35 -18.75 31.44
CA GLN A 39 17.42 -20.17 31.08
C GLN A 39 16.98 -20.37 29.62
N PRO A 40 17.89 -20.80 28.72
CA PRO A 40 17.52 -21.11 27.34
C PRO A 40 16.68 -22.40 27.29
N ALA A 41 15.61 -22.37 26.51
CA ALA A 41 14.80 -23.54 26.19
C ALA A 41 15.01 -23.98 24.74
N ILE A 42 14.81 -25.26 24.43
CA ILE A 42 15.06 -25.80 23.08
C ILE A 42 13.89 -25.48 22.15
N SER A 43 12.67 -25.53 22.67
CA SER A 43 11.44 -25.25 21.92
C SER A 43 10.57 -24.19 22.62
N ILE A 44 9.62 -23.61 21.88
CA ILE A 44 8.61 -22.72 22.47
C ILE A 44 7.72 -23.50 23.46
N SER A 45 7.45 -24.78 23.18
CA SER A 45 6.69 -25.66 24.07
C SER A 45 7.37 -25.82 25.44
N ASP A 46 8.70 -25.94 25.45
CA ASP A 46 9.49 -26.07 26.68
C ASP A 46 9.39 -24.80 27.54
N VAL A 47 9.33 -23.61 26.91
CA VAL A 47 9.09 -22.34 27.63
C VAL A 47 7.72 -22.35 28.29
N PHE A 48 6.68 -22.78 27.56
CA PHE A 48 5.33 -22.90 28.09
C PHE A 48 5.25 -23.91 29.24
N GLU A 49 5.92 -25.07 29.11
CA GLU A 49 5.96 -26.10 30.15
C GLU A 49 6.72 -25.64 31.41
N ALA A 50 7.85 -24.95 31.25
CA ALA A 50 8.60 -24.37 32.36
C ALA A 50 7.78 -23.33 33.13
N VAL A 51 7.01 -22.50 32.41
CA VAL A 51 6.09 -21.53 33.03
C VAL A 51 4.92 -22.25 33.71
N GLN A 52 4.24 -23.16 33.02
CA GLN A 52 3.08 -23.89 33.53
C GLN A 52 3.42 -24.73 34.77
N SER A 53 4.59 -25.36 34.81
CA SER A 53 5.08 -26.11 35.98
C SER A 53 5.45 -25.18 37.15
N GLY A 54 5.77 -23.91 36.88
CA GLY A 54 6.29 -22.96 37.86
C GLY A 54 7.79 -23.12 38.10
N GLN A 55 8.51 -23.82 37.21
CA GLN A 55 9.97 -23.92 37.23
C GLN A 55 10.63 -22.56 36.99
N VAL A 56 9.99 -21.70 36.17
CA VAL A 56 10.41 -20.32 35.92
C VAL A 56 9.29 -19.35 36.28
N GLU A 57 9.65 -18.13 36.66
CA GLU A 57 8.69 -17.07 36.97
C GLU A 57 8.08 -16.51 35.68
N LEU A 58 8.92 -16.30 34.66
CA LEU A 58 8.53 -15.71 33.38
C LEU A 58 9.05 -16.54 32.20
N GLY A 59 8.32 -16.49 31.09
CA GLY A 59 8.72 -17.04 29.80
C GLY A 59 8.73 -15.95 28.74
N VAL A 60 9.72 -15.92 27.84
CA VAL A 60 9.75 -14.98 26.70
C VAL A 60 9.67 -15.76 25.40
N VAL A 61 8.64 -15.49 24.60
CA VAL A 61 8.38 -16.19 23.33
C VAL A 61 8.18 -15.21 22.19
N PRO A 62 8.66 -15.52 20.97
CA PRO A 62 8.37 -14.70 19.80
C PRO A 62 6.90 -14.85 19.41
N PHE A 63 6.26 -13.77 18.99
CA PHE A 63 4.84 -13.76 18.67
C PHE A 63 4.55 -13.28 17.26
N GLU A 64 5.23 -12.24 16.80
CA GLU A 64 5.00 -11.67 15.46
C GLU A 64 6.25 -11.00 14.94
N ASN A 65 6.47 -11.06 13.63
CA ASN A 65 7.55 -10.36 12.94
C ASN A 65 6.96 -9.43 11.86
N SER A 66 7.45 -8.19 11.77
CA SER A 66 6.92 -7.18 10.85
C SER A 66 6.96 -7.58 9.37
N THR A 67 7.88 -8.49 9.00
CA THR A 67 8.06 -8.95 7.62
C THR A 67 7.40 -10.30 7.35
N ASN A 68 7.34 -11.20 8.35
CA ASN A 68 6.92 -12.59 8.17
C ASN A 68 5.59 -12.94 8.86
N GLY A 69 4.98 -11.99 9.56
CA GLY A 69 3.70 -12.17 10.26
C GLY A 69 3.82 -12.96 11.57
N ALA A 70 2.71 -13.55 12.00
CA ALA A 70 2.58 -14.21 13.29
C ALA A 70 3.36 -15.53 13.39
N VAL A 71 3.94 -15.79 14.56
CA VAL A 71 4.62 -17.04 14.90
C VAL A 71 3.57 -18.09 15.26
N ILE A 72 3.26 -18.93 14.26
CA ILE A 72 2.20 -19.94 14.34
C ILE A 72 2.36 -20.85 15.57
N PHE A 73 3.58 -21.28 15.91
CA PHE A 73 3.82 -22.17 17.04
C PHE A 73 3.37 -21.57 18.38
N THR A 74 3.58 -20.27 18.59
CA THR A 74 3.14 -19.57 19.81
C THR A 74 1.61 -19.52 19.87
N LEU A 75 0.94 -19.21 18.74
CA LEU A 75 -0.52 -19.24 18.65
C LEU A 75 -1.08 -20.65 18.90
N GLU A 76 -0.44 -21.70 18.41
CA GLU A 76 -0.88 -23.08 18.60
C GLU A 76 -0.81 -23.53 20.07
N LEU A 77 0.17 -23.03 20.83
CA LEU A 77 0.29 -23.31 22.28
C LEU A 77 -0.70 -22.46 23.09
N LEU A 78 -0.92 -21.20 22.72
CA LEU A 78 -1.95 -20.34 23.34
C LEU A 78 -3.38 -20.80 23.05
N ALA A 79 -3.63 -21.46 21.92
CA ALA A 79 -4.91 -22.12 21.63
C ALA A 79 -5.26 -23.18 22.68
N ASP A 80 -4.24 -23.82 23.26
CA ASP A 80 -4.34 -24.77 24.37
C ASP A 80 -5.45 -25.81 24.24
N ARG A 81 -5.55 -26.43 23.05
CA ARG A 81 -6.65 -27.35 22.68
C ARG A 81 -6.82 -28.54 23.62
N HIS A 82 -5.75 -28.93 24.29
CA HIS A 82 -5.70 -30.06 25.21
C HIS A 82 -5.65 -29.62 26.68
N SER A 83 -5.87 -28.32 26.97
CA SER A 83 -5.85 -27.75 28.33
C SER A 83 -4.56 -28.03 29.12
N LEU A 84 -3.42 -28.09 28.42
CA LEU A 84 -2.09 -28.33 29.00
C LEU A 84 -1.52 -27.07 29.66
N TYR A 85 -1.85 -25.89 29.13
CA TYR A 85 -1.26 -24.61 29.53
C TYR A 85 -2.29 -23.63 30.09
N LYS A 86 -3.36 -24.16 30.73
CA LYS A 86 -4.52 -23.39 31.20
C LYS A 86 -4.17 -22.23 32.15
N ASP A 87 -3.07 -22.36 32.89
CA ASP A 87 -2.64 -21.38 33.88
C ASP A 87 -1.64 -20.37 33.30
N VAL A 88 -1.23 -20.53 32.04
CA VAL A 88 -0.32 -19.58 31.37
C VAL A 88 -1.11 -18.34 30.93
N THR A 89 -0.59 -17.16 31.29
CA THR A 89 -1.11 -15.85 30.88
C THR A 89 0.00 -14.95 30.34
N ILE A 90 -0.38 -13.95 29.55
CA ILE A 90 0.48 -12.90 29.02
C ILE A 90 0.47 -11.72 30.00
N CYS A 91 1.66 -11.30 30.44
CA CYS A 91 1.84 -10.19 31.39
C CYS A 91 2.68 -9.04 30.83
N GLY A 92 3.20 -9.17 29.61
CA GLY A 92 4.04 -8.15 29.01
C GLY A 92 4.33 -8.41 27.54
N GLU A 93 4.92 -7.41 26.90
CA GLU A 93 5.41 -7.48 25.53
C GLU A 93 6.77 -6.80 25.38
N ALA A 94 7.50 -7.20 24.36
CA ALA A 94 8.79 -6.61 23.98
C ALA A 94 8.86 -6.45 22.46
N TYR A 95 9.58 -5.43 22.00
CA TYR A 95 9.89 -5.22 20.59
C TYR A 95 11.41 -5.17 20.43
N LEU A 96 11.92 -5.89 19.43
CA LEU A 96 13.34 -5.88 19.11
C LEU A 96 13.52 -5.69 17.60
N ASP A 97 14.24 -4.64 17.25
CA ASP A 97 14.69 -4.39 15.88
C ASP A 97 15.76 -5.44 15.53
N VAL A 98 15.50 -6.22 14.48
CA VAL A 98 16.37 -7.29 14.00
C VAL A 98 17.44 -6.67 13.13
N SER A 99 18.65 -6.57 13.65
CA SER A 99 19.83 -6.15 12.90
C SER A 99 20.86 -7.27 12.86
N HIS A 100 21.26 -7.64 11.64
CA HIS A 100 22.20 -8.70 11.38
C HIS A 100 23.63 -8.14 11.30
N CYS A 101 24.55 -8.83 11.95
CA CYS A 101 25.99 -8.58 11.87
C CYS A 101 26.67 -9.79 11.24
N LEU A 102 27.70 -9.53 10.42
CA LEU A 102 28.65 -10.56 10.03
C LEU A 102 29.70 -10.68 11.12
N LEU A 103 29.80 -11.85 11.74
CA LEU A 103 30.71 -12.16 12.84
C LEU A 103 31.79 -13.13 12.39
N GLY A 104 33.02 -12.95 12.85
CA GLY A 104 34.14 -13.85 12.56
C GLY A 104 35.40 -13.40 13.29
N TYR A 105 36.56 -13.83 12.82
CA TYR A 105 37.86 -13.34 13.32
C TYR A 105 38.48 -12.38 12.30
N VAL A 106 39.00 -11.25 12.77
CA VAL A 106 39.75 -10.32 11.90
C VAL A 106 41.06 -10.98 11.47
N SER A 107 41.39 -10.89 10.19
CA SER A 107 42.67 -11.39 9.67
C SER A 107 43.83 -10.58 10.28
N PRO A 108 44.87 -11.21 10.87
CA PRO A 108 46.01 -10.51 11.46
C PRO A 108 46.89 -9.74 10.45
N ALA A 109 46.60 -9.83 9.14
CA ALA A 109 47.43 -9.25 8.09
C ALA A 109 47.02 -7.82 7.64
N ASP A 110 45.87 -7.26 8.06
CA ASP A 110 45.37 -6.00 7.47
C ASP A 110 45.05 -4.91 8.51
N SER A 111 45.87 -3.84 8.53
CA SER A 111 45.48 -2.49 8.96
C SER A 111 44.62 -1.82 7.86
N PRO A 112 43.83 -0.75 8.13
CA PRO A 112 42.79 -0.32 7.20
C PRO A 112 43.39 0.29 5.93
N VAL A 113 43.33 -0.43 4.81
CA VAL A 113 43.77 0.07 3.50
C VAL A 113 42.56 0.57 2.71
N MET A 114 42.56 1.87 2.44
CA MET A 114 41.82 2.46 1.34
C MET A 114 42.31 1.89 0.01
N SER A 115 41.34 1.62 -0.89
CA SER A 115 41.50 1.50 -2.34
C SER A 115 42.08 0.19 -2.89
N GLY A 116 41.37 -0.39 -3.86
CA GLY A 116 42.02 -0.85 -5.09
C GLY A 116 41.54 -2.16 -5.70
N THR A 117 40.74 -2.03 -6.77
CA THR A 117 40.69 -2.90 -7.98
C THR A 117 40.28 -4.37 -7.88
N CYS A 118 39.19 -4.71 -8.58
CA CYS A 118 38.99 -6.04 -9.18
C CYS A 118 38.54 -5.90 -10.65
N THR A 119 39.29 -6.53 -11.55
CA THR A 119 38.99 -6.75 -12.98
C THR A 119 38.43 -8.16 -13.21
N PRO A 120 37.88 -8.50 -14.39
CA PRO A 120 36.50 -8.94 -14.56
C PRO A 120 36.33 -10.47 -14.56
N THR A 121 35.18 -10.95 -14.08
CA THR A 121 34.70 -12.30 -14.44
C THR A 121 33.22 -12.28 -14.79
N THR A 122 32.92 -13.10 -15.77
CA THR A 122 31.77 -13.11 -16.67
C THR A 122 30.53 -13.75 -16.04
N SER A 123 29.36 -13.23 -16.43
CA SER A 123 28.01 -13.81 -16.31
C SER A 123 27.25 -13.77 -14.94
N LYS A 124 26.17 -12.96 -14.96
CA LYS A 124 24.94 -12.95 -14.11
C LYS A 124 25.03 -12.55 -12.61
N PRO A 125 23.90 -12.11 -12.03
CA PRO A 125 23.12 -10.87 -12.24
C PRO A 125 23.39 -9.87 -11.09
N SER A 126 23.19 -8.56 -11.29
CA SER A 126 23.50 -7.56 -10.26
C SER A 126 22.67 -7.76 -8.98
N PRO A 127 23.29 -8.04 -7.81
CA PRO A 127 22.60 -8.02 -6.53
C PRO A 127 22.27 -6.57 -6.16
N VAL A 128 21.27 -6.39 -5.29
CA VAL A 128 21.02 -5.11 -4.61
C VAL A 128 22.36 -4.62 -4.03
N LYS A 129 22.75 -3.35 -4.26
CA LYS A 129 23.99 -2.83 -3.66
C LYS A 129 23.83 -2.87 -2.14
N PRO A 130 24.75 -3.51 -1.39
CA PRO A 130 24.67 -3.56 0.04
C PRO A 130 24.81 -2.17 0.63
N LYS A 131 24.04 -1.93 1.68
CA LYS A 131 24.00 -0.64 2.37
C LYS A 131 25.27 -0.36 3.17
N THR A 132 25.97 -1.41 3.56
CA THR A 132 27.12 -1.36 4.48
C THR A 132 28.33 -2.02 3.86
N THR A 133 29.50 -1.50 4.19
CA THR A 133 30.79 -2.04 3.76
C THR A 133 31.43 -2.84 4.89
N PRO A 134 32.23 -3.87 4.58
CA PRO A 134 33.03 -4.57 5.58
C PRO A 134 33.95 -3.62 6.36
N GLN A 135 34.16 -3.91 7.64
CA GLN A 135 35.06 -3.17 8.52
C GLN A 135 36.53 -3.60 8.36
N SER A 136 36.74 -4.81 7.84
CA SER A 136 38.05 -5.38 7.51
C SER A 136 37.98 -6.18 6.22
N SER A 137 39.12 -6.59 5.70
CA SER A 137 39.20 -7.56 4.60
C SER A 137 38.44 -8.85 4.94
N LEU A 138 37.68 -9.37 3.98
CA LEU A 138 36.90 -10.61 4.11
C LEU A 138 37.47 -11.76 3.25
N ASN A 139 38.63 -11.58 2.62
CA ASN A 139 39.19 -12.52 1.65
C ASN A 139 39.54 -13.89 2.26
N HIS A 140 39.73 -13.96 3.58
CA HIS A 140 40.03 -15.20 4.29
C HIS A 140 38.78 -16.04 4.61
N ILE A 141 37.57 -15.48 4.45
CA ILE A 141 36.32 -16.18 4.77
C ILE A 141 35.97 -17.18 3.66
N GLN A 142 35.82 -18.45 4.05
CA GLN A 142 35.50 -19.58 3.17
C GLN A 142 34.09 -20.14 3.40
N ARG A 143 33.55 -19.99 4.62
CA ARG A 143 32.23 -20.52 4.99
C ARG A 143 31.42 -19.52 5.79
N ILE A 144 30.11 -19.50 5.55
CA ILE A 144 29.14 -18.70 6.30
C ILE A 144 28.11 -19.64 6.90
N TYR A 145 27.78 -19.41 8.17
CA TYR A 145 26.74 -20.13 8.89
C TYR A 145 25.63 -19.16 9.30
N THR A 146 24.37 -19.54 9.12
CA THR A 146 23.21 -18.88 9.77
C THR A 146 21.94 -19.70 9.57
N HIS A 147 20.83 -19.23 10.12
CA HIS A 147 19.50 -19.79 9.88
C HIS A 147 19.05 -19.47 8.43
N PRO A 148 18.39 -20.41 7.71
CA PRO A 148 17.96 -20.21 6.32
C PRO A 148 17.24 -18.87 6.05
N GLN A 149 16.40 -18.45 7.00
CA GLN A 149 15.66 -17.19 6.90
C GLN A 149 16.56 -15.94 6.95
N ALA A 150 17.70 -15.98 7.64
CA ALA A 150 18.62 -14.86 7.72
C ALA A 150 19.44 -14.68 6.43
N TYR A 151 19.69 -15.75 5.67
CA TYR A 151 20.30 -15.64 4.34
C TYR A 151 19.44 -14.79 3.40
N GLY A 152 18.13 -15.07 3.34
CA GLY A 152 17.19 -14.32 2.53
C GLY A 152 16.97 -12.87 2.97
N GLN A 153 17.51 -12.48 4.14
CA GLN A 153 17.48 -11.12 4.66
C GLN A 153 18.79 -10.37 4.42
N CYS A 154 19.86 -11.01 3.91
CA CYS A 154 21.19 -10.40 3.75
C CYS A 154 21.77 -10.64 2.34
N GLU A 155 20.93 -10.87 1.33
CA GLU A 155 21.40 -11.31 0.00
C GLU A 155 22.23 -10.24 -0.70
N ALA A 156 21.91 -8.95 -0.51
CA ALA A 156 22.65 -7.83 -1.09
C ALA A 156 24.12 -7.85 -0.68
N PHE A 157 24.36 -8.02 0.63
CA PHE A 157 25.70 -8.02 1.22
C PHE A 157 26.48 -9.26 0.83
N LEU A 158 25.86 -10.43 0.98
CA LEU A 158 26.50 -11.71 0.65
C LEU A 158 26.84 -11.82 -0.83
N GLY A 159 25.94 -11.38 -1.72
CA GLY A 159 26.16 -11.39 -3.17
C GLY A 159 27.28 -10.46 -3.64
N THR A 160 27.62 -9.44 -2.85
CA THR A 160 28.62 -8.43 -3.21
C THR A 160 30.00 -8.74 -2.64
N TYR A 161 30.09 -9.03 -1.33
CA TYR A 161 31.39 -9.16 -0.64
C TYR A 161 31.85 -10.59 -0.42
N LEU A 162 30.94 -11.57 -0.48
CA LEU A 162 31.22 -12.97 -0.14
C LEU A 162 30.74 -13.90 -1.26
N LYS A 163 30.93 -13.48 -2.52
CA LYS A 163 30.56 -14.27 -3.69
C LYS A 163 31.45 -15.51 -3.79
N GLY A 164 30.83 -16.69 -3.88
CA GLY A 164 31.54 -17.98 -3.97
C GLY A 164 31.94 -18.60 -2.63
N VAL A 165 31.61 -17.93 -1.52
CA VAL A 165 31.79 -18.46 -0.15
C VAL A 165 30.67 -19.46 0.14
N GLU A 166 31.01 -20.60 0.74
CA GLU A 166 30.06 -21.68 1.03
C GLU A 166 29.05 -21.23 2.09
N ARG A 167 27.74 -21.39 1.81
CA ARG A 167 26.66 -21.05 2.75
C ARG A 167 26.12 -22.34 3.38
N LEU A 168 26.15 -22.42 4.70
CA LEU A 168 25.75 -23.59 5.46
C LEU A 168 24.58 -23.25 6.39
N ASP A 169 23.48 -23.98 6.24
CA ASP A 169 22.27 -23.79 7.04
C ASP A 169 22.45 -24.41 8.43
N VAL A 170 22.05 -23.66 9.46
CA VAL A 170 22.04 -24.14 10.85
C VAL A 170 20.71 -23.81 11.53
N SER A 171 20.48 -24.41 12.69
CA SER A 171 19.21 -24.31 13.42
C SER A 171 18.89 -22.91 13.96
N SER A 172 19.88 -22.03 14.15
CA SER A 172 19.66 -20.65 14.60
C SER A 172 20.84 -19.73 14.29
N THR A 173 20.61 -18.42 14.28
CA THR A 173 21.65 -17.39 14.12
C THR A 173 22.70 -17.46 15.23
N SER A 174 22.27 -17.73 16.46
CA SER A 174 23.17 -17.92 17.60
C SER A 174 24.00 -19.20 17.51
N ARG A 175 23.42 -20.31 17.02
CA ARG A 175 24.17 -21.54 16.77
C ARG A 175 25.27 -21.33 15.73
N ALA A 176 25.04 -20.46 14.74
CA ALA A 176 26.10 -20.09 13.80
C ALA A 176 27.28 -19.40 14.48
N ALA A 177 27.03 -18.42 15.36
CA ALA A 177 28.08 -17.76 16.12
C ALA A 177 28.86 -18.76 17.02
N GLU A 178 28.17 -19.73 17.61
CA GLU A 178 28.82 -20.79 18.40
C GLU A 178 29.73 -21.69 17.55
N ILE A 179 29.30 -22.06 16.33
CA ILE A 179 30.10 -22.87 15.40
C ILE A 179 31.37 -22.10 15.00
N VAL A 180 31.22 -20.81 14.65
CA VAL A 180 32.35 -19.96 14.22
C VAL A 180 33.35 -19.73 15.36
N LYS A 181 32.87 -19.58 16.61
CA LYS A 181 33.74 -19.53 17.78
C LYS A 181 34.64 -20.77 17.88
N GLY A 182 34.13 -21.95 17.51
CA GLY A 182 34.88 -23.20 17.52
C GLY A 182 35.91 -23.34 16.39
N ASP A 183 35.83 -22.52 15.35
CA ASP A 183 36.74 -22.56 14.22
C ASP A 183 38.07 -21.86 14.53
N LYS A 184 39.12 -22.66 14.75
CA LYS A 184 40.48 -22.18 15.04
C LYS A 184 41.20 -21.63 13.81
N THR A 185 40.70 -21.89 12.60
CA THR A 185 41.34 -21.44 11.35
C THR A 185 41.06 -19.96 11.06
N GLY A 186 40.02 -19.40 11.67
CA GLY A 186 39.58 -18.03 11.41
C GLY A 186 38.88 -17.82 10.07
N THR A 187 38.59 -18.90 9.32
CA THR A 187 38.05 -18.81 7.94
C THR A 187 36.53 -18.91 7.88
N SER A 188 35.85 -19.10 9.01
CA SER A 188 34.39 -19.16 9.08
C SER A 188 33.79 -17.83 9.56
N ALA A 189 32.61 -17.48 9.04
CA ALA A 189 31.82 -16.34 9.49
C ALA A 189 30.38 -16.76 9.82
N ALA A 190 29.70 -15.97 10.66
CA ALA A 190 28.32 -16.19 11.07
C ALA A 190 27.49 -14.93 10.84
N ILE A 191 26.21 -15.11 10.47
CA ILE A 191 25.24 -14.01 10.49
C ILE A 191 24.41 -14.12 11.76
N ALA A 192 24.57 -13.17 12.67
CA ALA A 192 23.89 -13.17 13.96
C ALA A 192 23.72 -11.76 14.54
N SER A 193 23.11 -11.66 15.72
CA SER A 193 22.95 -10.40 16.45
C SER A 193 24.30 -9.87 16.95
N SER A 194 24.39 -8.57 17.20
CA SER A 194 25.59 -7.98 17.83
C SER A 194 25.86 -8.58 19.22
N LEU A 195 24.80 -8.97 19.95
CA LEU A 195 24.92 -9.65 21.25
C LEU A 195 25.66 -10.98 21.14
N ALA A 196 25.48 -11.71 20.03
CA ALA A 196 26.22 -12.95 19.80
C ALA A 196 27.73 -12.70 19.64
N ALA A 197 28.13 -11.56 19.06
CA ALA A 197 29.53 -11.16 18.97
C ALA A 197 30.16 -11.05 20.36
N ASP A 198 29.51 -10.30 21.26
CA ASP A 198 29.99 -10.07 22.61
C ASP A 198 30.08 -11.36 23.44
N ILE A 199 29.02 -12.20 23.39
CA ILE A 199 28.94 -13.45 24.16
C ILE A 199 29.96 -14.48 23.65
N HIS A 200 30.12 -14.59 22.34
CA HIS A 200 31.02 -15.58 21.75
C HIS A 200 32.44 -15.05 21.56
N ARG A 201 32.70 -13.77 21.88
CA ARG A 201 33.97 -13.05 21.68
C ARG A 201 34.45 -13.12 20.22
N LEU A 202 33.53 -12.88 19.30
CA LEU A 202 33.80 -12.78 17.87
C LEU A 202 33.88 -11.31 17.46
N ASP A 203 34.72 -11.03 16.46
CA ASP A 203 34.81 -9.70 15.88
C ASP A 203 33.60 -9.44 14.97
N ILE A 204 33.14 -8.19 14.96
CA ILE A 204 32.09 -7.76 14.04
C ILE A 204 32.75 -7.29 12.75
N LEU A 205 32.68 -8.13 11.72
CA LEU A 205 33.27 -7.86 10.41
C LEU A 205 32.42 -6.88 9.58
N ALA A 206 31.10 -6.87 9.80
CA ALA A 206 30.17 -5.89 9.24
C ALA A 206 28.92 -5.78 10.11
N LYS A 207 28.34 -4.58 10.21
CA LYS A 207 27.10 -4.29 10.95
C LYS A 207 26.01 -3.90 9.96
N GLY A 208 24.75 -4.22 10.27
CA GLY A 208 23.62 -3.79 9.46
C GLY A 208 23.68 -4.40 8.06
N ILE A 209 23.90 -5.71 7.96
CA ILE A 209 24.02 -6.41 6.67
C ILE A 209 22.66 -6.83 6.08
N GLU A 210 21.58 -6.56 6.82
CA GLU A 210 20.22 -6.81 6.40
C GLU A 210 19.78 -5.92 5.22
N ASP A 211 18.99 -6.50 4.32
CA ASP A 211 18.44 -5.82 3.15
C ASP A 211 17.39 -4.76 3.56
N ARG A 212 16.70 -4.97 4.69
CA ARG A 212 15.61 -4.13 5.22
C ARG A 212 15.88 -3.72 6.67
N GLU A 213 15.77 -2.42 6.97
CA GLU A 213 15.98 -1.86 8.32
C GLU A 213 14.71 -1.85 9.18
N ASP A 214 13.54 -2.07 8.57
CA ASP A 214 12.22 -2.07 9.19
C ASP A 214 11.78 -3.47 9.65
N ASN A 215 12.74 -4.33 10.01
CA ASN A 215 12.46 -5.67 10.50
C ASN A 215 12.42 -5.67 12.03
N THR A 216 11.23 -5.71 12.64
CA THR A 216 11.04 -5.77 14.09
C THR A 216 10.29 -7.03 14.47
N THR A 217 10.74 -7.68 15.54
CA THR A 217 10.05 -8.83 16.12
C THR A 217 9.41 -8.44 17.45
N ARG A 218 8.13 -8.78 17.58
CA ARG A 218 7.34 -8.66 18.80
C ARG A 218 7.38 -9.97 19.59
N PHE A 219 7.61 -9.86 20.88
CA PHE A 219 7.68 -10.96 21.83
C PHE A 219 6.62 -10.79 22.91
N LEU A 220 6.13 -11.91 23.44
CA LEU A 220 5.23 -11.94 24.59
C LEU A 220 5.97 -12.45 25.82
N VAL A 221 5.66 -11.84 26.96
CA VAL A 221 6.09 -12.31 28.28
C VAL A 221 4.95 -13.11 28.89
N LEU A 222 5.23 -14.37 29.16
CA LEU A 222 4.33 -15.34 29.75
C LEU A 222 4.65 -15.52 31.23
N ARG A 223 3.64 -15.96 31.98
CA ARG A 223 3.79 -16.35 33.38
C ARG A 223 2.67 -17.29 33.80
N LYS A 224 2.79 -17.86 34.99
CA LYS A 224 1.75 -18.70 35.61
C LYS A 224 0.78 -17.87 36.44
N GLY A 225 -0.50 -18.16 36.31
CA GLY A 225 -1.60 -17.55 37.05
C GLY A 225 -2.13 -16.28 36.39
N VAL A 226 -3.30 -15.82 36.86
CA VAL A 226 -3.95 -14.58 36.40
C VAL A 226 -3.52 -13.42 37.27
N ASP A 227 -3.30 -12.24 36.68
CA ASP A 227 -3.01 -11.02 37.45
C ASP A 227 -4.15 -10.70 38.42
N THR A 228 -3.80 -10.59 39.70
CA THR A 228 -4.72 -10.20 40.78
C THR A 228 -4.45 -8.78 41.28
N CYS A 229 -3.32 -8.18 40.91
CA CYS A 229 -2.96 -6.82 41.32
C CYS A 229 -2.74 -5.93 40.09
N ALA A 230 -3.61 -4.93 39.92
CA ALA A 230 -3.35 -3.81 39.04
C ALA A 230 -2.07 -3.11 39.50
N THR A 231 -0.98 -3.23 38.75
CA THR A 231 0.12 -2.28 38.88
C THR A 231 -0.47 -0.91 38.53
N LYS A 232 -0.58 -0.03 39.53
CA LYS A 232 -1.08 1.34 39.40
C LYS A 232 -0.15 2.15 38.49
N VAL A 233 -0.22 1.93 37.19
CA VAL A 233 0.51 2.72 36.21
C VAL A 233 -0.49 3.24 35.20
N ASN A 234 -0.58 4.56 35.08
CA ASN A 234 -1.31 5.31 34.06
C ASN A 234 -0.68 5.05 32.68
N VAL A 235 -0.74 3.82 32.18
CA VAL A 235 -0.20 3.43 30.88
C VAL A 235 -1.34 2.78 30.10
N ALA A 236 -1.47 3.15 28.83
CA ALA A 236 -2.36 2.47 27.90
C ALA A 236 -2.10 0.95 27.98
N ALA A 237 -3.15 0.16 28.05
CA ALA A 237 -3.05 -1.27 28.26
C ALA A 237 -3.67 -2.04 27.11
N LYS A 238 -3.15 -3.25 26.87
CA LYS A 238 -3.68 -4.20 25.90
C LYS A 238 -4.14 -5.45 26.63
N SER A 239 -5.10 -6.12 26.02
CA SER A 239 -5.58 -7.42 26.46
C SER A 239 -5.74 -8.36 25.28
N MET A 240 -5.61 -9.65 25.53
CA MET A 240 -5.86 -10.68 24.52
C MET A 240 -6.79 -11.75 25.05
N ILE A 241 -7.70 -12.19 24.19
CA ILE A 241 -8.59 -13.31 24.42
C ILE A 241 -8.53 -14.30 23.27
N THR A 242 -8.95 -15.53 23.55
CA THR A 242 -9.34 -16.48 22.51
C THR A 242 -10.82 -16.80 22.59
N PHE A 243 -11.45 -17.08 21.46
CA PHE A 243 -12.84 -17.56 21.44
C PHE A 243 -13.13 -18.46 20.24
N THR A 244 -14.18 -19.26 20.36
CA THR A 244 -14.76 -20.06 19.28
C THR A 244 -16.19 -19.58 19.00
N ILE A 245 -16.64 -19.78 17.76
CA ILE A 245 -17.97 -19.40 17.30
C ILE A 245 -18.67 -20.58 16.66
N ASP A 246 -20.00 -20.55 16.63
CA ASP A 246 -20.77 -21.49 15.82
C ASP A 246 -20.71 -21.09 14.33
N HIS A 247 -19.87 -21.77 13.56
CA HIS A 247 -19.70 -21.55 12.12
C HIS A 247 -20.95 -21.85 11.27
N ARG A 248 -22.02 -22.40 11.87
CA ARG A 248 -23.32 -22.57 11.20
C ARG A 248 -24.17 -21.31 11.21
N THR A 249 -23.85 -20.35 12.07
CA THR A 249 -24.60 -19.10 12.24
C THR A 249 -23.97 -18.02 11.37
N PRO A 250 -24.65 -17.55 10.31
CA PRO A 250 -24.14 -16.47 9.48
C PRO A 250 -23.93 -15.21 10.31
N GLY A 251 -22.77 -14.57 10.17
CA GLY A 251 -22.45 -13.33 10.89
C GLY A 251 -21.93 -13.53 12.32
N ALA A 252 -21.80 -14.76 12.83
CA ALA A 252 -21.38 -15.00 14.22
C ALA A 252 -20.06 -14.32 14.62
N LEU A 253 -19.07 -14.26 13.71
CA LEU A 253 -17.84 -13.52 13.97
C LEU A 253 -18.11 -12.01 14.08
N ALA A 254 -18.95 -11.45 13.20
CA ALA A 254 -19.30 -10.04 13.23
C ALA A 254 -20.04 -9.68 14.52
N ASP A 255 -20.94 -10.54 15.01
CA ASP A 255 -21.65 -10.34 16.29
C ASP A 255 -20.68 -10.29 17.49
N VAL A 256 -19.66 -11.15 17.48
CA VAL A 256 -18.59 -11.10 18.48
C VAL A 256 -17.78 -9.81 18.38
N LEU A 257 -17.39 -9.39 17.17
CA LEU A 257 -16.63 -8.14 16.98
C LEU A 257 -17.46 -6.90 17.34
N ASP A 258 -18.78 -6.95 17.14
CA ASP A 258 -19.70 -5.88 17.54
C ASP A 258 -19.74 -5.67 19.07
N CYS A 259 -19.46 -6.71 19.86
CA CYS A 259 -19.33 -6.59 21.31
C CYS A 259 -18.22 -5.60 21.68
N PHE A 260 -17.06 -5.62 21.01
CA PHE A 260 -15.98 -4.67 21.25
C PHE A 260 -16.32 -3.27 20.72
N ARG A 261 -16.95 -3.20 19.54
CA ARG A 261 -17.38 -1.94 18.92
C ARG A 261 -18.33 -1.15 19.82
N ARG A 262 -19.33 -1.81 20.44
CA ARG A 262 -20.33 -1.15 21.32
C ARG A 262 -19.71 -0.46 22.53
N TYR A 263 -18.60 -1.00 23.05
CA TYR A 263 -17.85 -0.40 24.15
C TYR A 263 -16.65 0.44 23.69
N GLN A 264 -16.53 0.69 22.38
CA GLN A 264 -15.46 1.48 21.77
C GLN A 264 -14.06 0.95 22.10
N LEU A 265 -13.91 -0.37 22.15
CA LEU A 265 -12.62 -1.02 22.35
C LEU A 265 -11.97 -1.26 20.98
N ASN A 266 -10.80 -0.63 20.75
CA ASN A 266 -10.05 -0.80 19.51
C ASN A 266 -9.38 -2.18 19.46
N LEU A 267 -9.50 -2.88 18.33
CA LEU A 267 -8.83 -4.16 18.11
C LEU A 267 -7.49 -3.91 17.40
N THR A 268 -6.40 -4.41 17.97
CA THR A 268 -5.04 -4.23 17.42
C THR A 268 -4.54 -5.44 16.65
N SER A 269 -5.11 -6.62 16.89
CA SER A 269 -4.78 -7.84 16.15
C SER A 269 -5.94 -8.83 16.17
N ILE A 270 -6.14 -9.52 15.04
CA ILE A 270 -7.02 -10.69 14.96
C ILE A 270 -6.31 -11.81 14.17
N ASN A 271 -6.22 -12.99 14.78
CA ASN A 271 -5.65 -14.19 14.16
C ASN A 271 -6.61 -15.35 14.31
N SER A 272 -6.67 -16.26 13.33
CA SER A 272 -7.50 -17.46 13.39
C SER A 272 -6.67 -18.73 13.24
N ARG A 273 -6.95 -19.75 14.05
CA ARG A 273 -6.35 -21.09 13.93
C ARG A 273 -7.44 -22.15 13.89
N PRO A 274 -7.32 -23.21 13.06
CA PRO A 274 -8.26 -24.32 13.10
C PRO A 274 -8.30 -24.94 14.52
N THR A 275 -9.50 -25.29 15.00
CA THR A 275 -9.67 -25.95 16.30
C THR A 275 -9.01 -27.32 16.33
N LYS A 276 -8.92 -28.02 15.18
CA LYS A 276 -8.44 -29.42 15.04
C LYS A 276 -9.28 -30.46 15.80
N ILE A 277 -10.33 -30.04 16.51
CA ILE A 277 -11.29 -30.91 17.19
C ILE A 277 -12.49 -31.14 16.26
N ILE A 278 -13.02 -30.06 15.67
CA ILE A 278 -14.11 -30.10 14.72
C ILE A 278 -13.61 -29.54 13.38
N PRO A 279 -13.79 -30.28 12.27
CA PRO A 279 -13.40 -29.79 10.95
C PRO A 279 -14.03 -28.43 10.63
N PHE A 280 -13.25 -27.55 10.00
CA PHE A 280 -13.69 -26.22 9.54
C PHE A 280 -14.19 -25.27 10.65
N GLN A 281 -13.89 -25.56 11.91
CA GLN A 281 -14.04 -24.60 13.00
C GLN A 281 -12.71 -23.95 13.37
N TYR A 282 -12.81 -22.73 13.89
CA TYR A 282 -11.67 -21.87 14.17
C TYR A 282 -11.72 -21.32 15.60
N ILE A 283 -10.54 -21.23 16.21
CA ILE A 283 -10.24 -20.45 17.42
C ILE A 283 -9.71 -19.11 16.94
N PHE A 284 -10.32 -18.03 17.38
CA PHE A 284 -9.90 -16.67 17.11
C PHE A 284 -9.10 -16.14 18.28
N PHE A 285 -8.02 -15.42 17.99
CA PHE A 285 -7.20 -14.66 18.93
C PHE A 285 -7.47 -13.21 18.63
N VAL A 286 -7.97 -12.46 19.61
CA VAL A 286 -8.23 -11.03 19.46
C VAL A 286 -7.47 -10.28 20.52
N GLU A 287 -6.66 -9.34 20.07
CA GLU A 287 -5.99 -8.35 20.89
C GLU A 287 -6.69 -7.01 20.77
N PHE A 288 -6.87 -6.33 21.89
CA PHE A 288 -7.58 -5.05 21.94
C PHE A 288 -7.02 -4.13 23.03
N GLU A 289 -7.26 -2.84 22.85
CA GLU A 289 -6.94 -1.79 23.81
C GLU A 289 -7.92 -1.84 24.99
N GLY A 290 -7.40 -1.97 26.20
CA GLY A 290 -8.15 -2.12 27.43
C GLY A 290 -7.48 -3.09 28.39
N SER A 291 -7.77 -2.96 29.68
CA SER A 291 -7.27 -3.86 30.72
C SER A 291 -8.41 -4.37 31.59
N LYS A 292 -8.44 -5.67 31.86
CA LYS A 292 -9.36 -6.24 32.87
C LYS A 292 -9.00 -5.80 34.30
N LEU A 293 -7.74 -5.43 34.53
CA LEU A 293 -7.23 -5.02 35.84
C LEU A 293 -7.52 -3.55 36.15
N SER A 294 -7.67 -2.72 35.11
CA SER A 294 -7.90 -1.28 35.23
C SER A 294 -8.97 -0.85 34.23
N ASP A 295 -10.23 -1.10 34.62
CA ASP A 295 -11.42 -0.80 33.82
C ASP A 295 -12.39 0.09 34.62
N PRO A 296 -12.04 1.36 34.88
CA PRO A 296 -12.87 2.25 35.70
C PRO A 296 -14.26 2.51 35.10
N GLU A 297 -14.36 2.44 33.77
CA GLU A 297 -15.60 2.67 33.00
C GLU A 297 -16.38 1.38 32.72
N GLY A 298 -15.87 0.21 33.13
CA GLY A 298 -16.52 -1.09 32.91
C GLY A 298 -16.64 -1.51 31.44
N LYS A 299 -15.84 -0.92 30.53
CA LYS A 299 -15.91 -1.17 29.08
C LYS A 299 -15.49 -2.60 28.74
N VAL A 300 -14.38 -3.06 29.31
CA VAL A 300 -13.85 -4.41 29.09
C VAL A 300 -14.78 -5.44 29.73
N ALA A 301 -15.22 -5.18 30.97
CA ALA A 301 -16.16 -6.05 31.66
C ALA A 301 -17.48 -6.20 30.87
N GLY A 302 -18.05 -5.10 30.39
CA GLY A 302 -19.29 -5.10 29.60
C GLY A 302 -19.15 -5.80 28.25
N ALA A 303 -18.00 -5.66 27.58
CA ALA A 303 -17.72 -6.37 26.32
C ALA A 303 -17.64 -7.89 26.54
N LEU A 304 -16.95 -8.33 27.59
CA LEU A 304 -16.81 -9.74 27.95
C LEU A 304 -18.13 -10.37 28.40
N GLU A 305 -19.01 -9.61 29.08
CA GLU A 305 -20.33 -10.11 29.47
C GLU A 305 -21.19 -10.41 28.23
N ASN A 306 -21.15 -9.54 27.23
CA ASN A 306 -21.85 -9.75 25.96
C ASN A 306 -21.24 -10.85 25.09
N LEU A 307 -19.92 -11.07 25.21
CA LEU A 307 -19.19 -12.10 24.47
C LEU A 307 -19.82 -13.50 24.65
N ASN A 308 -20.21 -13.83 25.89
CA ASN A 308 -20.84 -15.12 26.25
C ASN A 308 -22.09 -15.47 25.43
N LYS A 309 -22.78 -14.46 24.87
CA LYS A 309 -24.00 -14.68 24.08
C LYS A 309 -23.72 -15.21 22.68
N TYR A 310 -22.53 -14.93 22.14
CA TYR A 310 -22.19 -15.16 20.74
C TYR A 310 -21.05 -16.16 20.54
N THR A 311 -20.26 -16.43 21.57
CA THR A 311 -19.18 -17.42 21.54
C THR A 311 -19.63 -18.78 22.07
N GLN A 312 -19.10 -19.87 21.50
CA GLN A 312 -19.28 -21.21 22.07
C GLN A 312 -18.44 -21.40 23.33
N ASP A 313 -17.20 -20.92 23.29
CA ASP A 313 -16.27 -20.88 24.42
C ASP A 313 -15.29 -19.72 24.22
N TRP A 314 -14.73 -19.20 25.30
CA TRP A 314 -13.68 -18.18 25.25
C TRP A 314 -12.77 -18.24 26.47
N ARG A 315 -11.51 -17.83 26.27
CA ARG A 315 -10.49 -17.80 27.31
C ARG A 315 -9.79 -16.45 27.35
N TRP A 316 -9.58 -15.97 28.57
CA TRP A 316 -8.75 -14.82 28.84
C TRP A 316 -7.26 -15.19 28.77
N LEU A 317 -6.46 -14.50 27.96
CA LEU A 317 -5.02 -14.75 27.89
C LEU A 317 -4.19 -13.77 28.72
N GLY A 318 -4.64 -12.53 28.95
CA GLY A 318 -3.91 -11.59 29.80
C GLY A 318 -4.22 -10.12 29.54
N SER A 319 -3.77 -9.24 30.45
CA SER A 319 -3.69 -7.78 30.27
C SER A 319 -2.27 -7.32 30.58
N TRP A 320 -1.72 -6.41 29.78
CA TRP A 320 -0.41 -5.84 30.00
C TRP A 320 -0.30 -4.40 29.48
N GLY A 321 0.75 -3.68 29.89
CA GLY A 321 0.98 -2.31 29.43
C GLY A 321 1.46 -2.27 27.97
N ASP A 322 0.87 -1.38 27.18
CA ASP A 322 1.22 -1.16 25.77
C ASP A 322 2.57 -0.43 25.66
N LYS A 323 3.55 -1.08 25.02
CA LYS A 323 4.89 -0.52 24.85
C LYS A 323 4.98 0.45 23.66
N LEU A 324 4.06 0.35 22.69
CA LEU A 324 4.02 1.24 21.53
C LEU A 324 3.51 2.65 21.88
N MET A 325 2.72 2.78 22.95
CA MET A 325 2.15 4.05 23.43
C MET A 325 2.92 4.67 24.61
N SER A 326 4.11 4.15 24.94
CA SER A 326 4.90 4.67 26.06
C SER A 326 5.60 6.01 25.71
N PRO A 327 5.62 7.01 26.61
CA PRO A 327 6.10 8.38 26.31
C PRO A 327 7.61 8.51 26.02
N LYS A 328 8.35 7.39 25.93
CA LYS A 328 9.81 7.37 25.69
C LYS A 328 10.23 6.89 24.31
N LEU A 329 9.31 6.50 23.41
CA LEU A 329 9.64 6.25 22.00
C LEU A 329 8.83 7.19 21.11
N SER A 330 9.51 8.21 20.59
CA SER A 330 8.93 9.30 19.80
C SER A 330 8.28 8.82 18.50
N LEU A 331 7.17 9.46 18.16
CA LEU A 331 6.41 9.51 16.90
C LEU A 331 7.22 9.49 15.58
N ALA A 332 8.53 9.71 15.62
CA ALA A 332 9.43 9.65 14.47
C ALA A 332 9.64 8.24 13.89
N ARG A 333 9.47 7.16 14.67
CA ARG A 333 9.71 5.77 14.18
C ARG A 333 8.49 5.14 13.49
N LEU A 334 7.27 5.52 13.86
CA LEU A 334 6.04 5.00 13.24
C LEU A 334 5.88 5.41 11.77
N PHE A 335 6.48 6.53 11.36
CA PHE A 335 6.36 7.05 10.00
C PHE A 335 7.29 6.40 8.96
N ASN A 336 8.44 5.86 9.38
CA ASN A 336 9.44 5.31 8.45
C ASN A 336 9.22 3.82 8.10
N PHE A 337 8.30 3.14 8.77
CA PHE A 337 8.11 1.68 8.63
C PHE A 337 7.29 1.24 7.41
N PHE A 338 6.62 2.16 6.69
CA PHE A 338 5.57 1.78 5.73
C PHE A 338 5.77 2.21 4.27
N ASN A 339 6.92 2.76 3.85
CA ASN A 339 7.09 3.20 2.44
C ASN A 339 8.45 2.87 1.81
N PRO A 340 8.51 2.00 0.77
CA PRO A 340 9.74 1.73 0.02
C PRO A 340 9.98 2.73 -1.13
N ARG A 341 9.35 3.90 -1.13
CA ARG A 341 9.69 5.01 -2.03
C ARG A 341 9.73 6.31 -1.20
N PRO A 342 10.76 7.15 -1.35
CA PRO A 342 10.82 8.43 -0.66
C PRO A 342 9.85 9.38 -1.35
N TYR A 343 8.55 9.17 -1.13
CA TYR A 343 7.59 10.26 -1.29
C TYR A 343 7.86 11.24 -0.14
N SER A 344 7.90 12.52 -0.46
CA SER A 344 8.00 13.62 0.51
C SER A 344 6.75 13.64 1.41
N LEU A 345 6.65 12.70 2.34
CA LEU A 345 5.67 12.68 3.43
C LEU A 345 5.88 13.84 4.41
N ASP A 346 7.06 14.45 4.41
CA ASP A 346 7.37 15.64 5.23
C ASP A 346 6.55 16.88 4.84
N ALA A 347 6.01 16.94 3.61
CA ALA A 347 5.08 17.99 3.18
C ALA A 347 3.63 17.71 3.62
N ILE A 348 3.21 16.42 3.56
CA ILE A 348 1.86 15.97 3.90
C ILE A 348 1.66 15.97 5.43
N ASN A 349 2.64 15.48 6.19
CA ASN A 349 2.59 15.42 7.66
C ASN A 349 2.65 16.79 8.34
N ARG A 350 3.26 17.80 7.70
CA ARG A 350 3.22 19.18 8.19
C ARG A 350 1.81 19.79 8.11
N SER A 351 0.95 19.30 7.23
CA SER A 351 -0.46 19.76 7.12
C SER A 351 -1.43 19.00 8.03
N LEU A 352 -1.11 17.75 8.39
CA LEU A 352 -1.99 16.86 9.15
C LEU A 352 -1.72 16.89 10.68
N SER A 353 -0.59 17.43 11.13
CA SER A 353 -0.16 17.37 12.54
C SER A 353 -0.48 18.60 13.40
N SER A 354 -1.18 19.61 12.86
CA SER A 354 -1.62 20.74 13.69
C SER A 354 -2.99 20.46 14.30
N SER A 355 -3.01 20.33 15.63
CA SER A 355 -4.19 20.26 16.48
C SER A 355 -5.18 21.39 16.21
N SER A 356 -6.44 21.03 16.39
CA SER A 356 -7.67 21.72 16.00
C SER A 356 -7.89 23.10 16.63
N HIS A 357 -8.60 23.94 15.87
CA HIS A 357 -9.18 25.26 16.19
C HIS A 357 -8.23 26.47 16.12
N ASN A 358 -8.45 27.31 15.08
CA ASN A 358 -7.85 28.63 14.77
C ASN A 358 -6.60 28.72 13.89
N LEU A 359 -6.44 27.84 12.89
CA LEU A 359 -5.49 28.11 11.80
C LEU A 359 -6.17 28.91 10.68
N LYS A 360 -5.63 30.10 10.38
CA LYS A 360 -6.02 30.87 9.18
C LYS A 360 -5.87 29.99 7.94
N ALA A 361 -6.84 30.06 7.03
CA ALA A 361 -6.80 29.31 5.79
C ALA A 361 -5.47 29.55 5.05
N PRO A 362 -4.81 28.52 4.53
CA PRO A 362 -3.56 28.68 3.79
C PRO A 362 -3.78 29.58 2.57
N THR A 363 -2.83 30.49 2.31
CA THR A 363 -2.96 31.44 1.20
C THR A 363 -2.87 30.71 -0.14
N GLN A 364 -3.54 31.23 -1.18
CA GLN A 364 -3.47 30.66 -2.53
C GLN A 364 -2.01 30.51 -3.01
N ALA A 365 -1.16 31.49 -2.74
CA ALA A 365 0.25 31.44 -3.11
C ALA A 365 0.98 30.27 -2.44
N PHE A 366 0.72 30.01 -1.16
CA PHE A 366 1.29 28.89 -0.44
C PHE A 366 0.81 27.54 -1.01
N LEU A 367 -0.51 27.35 -1.16
CA LEU A 367 -1.03 26.08 -1.71
C LEU A 367 -0.58 25.84 -3.15
N HIS A 368 -0.52 26.90 -3.97
CA HIS A 368 0.00 26.79 -5.32
C HIS A 368 1.46 26.37 -5.30
N GLN A 369 2.32 27.03 -4.51
CA GLN A 369 3.74 26.67 -4.42
C GLN A 369 3.93 25.25 -3.88
N GLU A 370 3.25 24.87 -2.81
CA GLU A 370 3.37 23.55 -2.19
C GLU A 370 2.98 22.44 -3.18
N LEU A 371 1.77 22.51 -3.74
CA LEU A 371 1.24 21.45 -4.61
C LEU A 371 1.98 21.35 -5.94
N THR A 372 2.33 22.48 -6.57
CA THR A 372 3.04 22.47 -7.87
C THR A 372 4.52 22.12 -7.73
N SER A 373 5.09 22.24 -6.52
CA SER A 373 6.47 21.81 -6.23
C SER A 373 6.62 20.31 -5.94
N ARG A 374 5.51 19.57 -5.79
CA ARG A 374 5.54 18.11 -5.58
C ARG A 374 6.16 17.43 -6.80
N GLN A 375 6.95 16.39 -6.55
CA GLN A 375 7.55 15.62 -7.65
C GLN A 375 6.46 14.96 -8.52
N PRO A 376 6.60 14.99 -9.87
CA PRO A 376 5.68 14.30 -10.76
C PRO A 376 5.62 12.80 -10.44
N ASN A 377 4.41 12.27 -10.36
CA ASN A 377 4.16 10.85 -10.12
C ASN A 377 4.22 10.09 -11.47
N ILE A 378 5.11 9.11 -11.60
CA ILE A 378 5.26 8.29 -12.81
C ILE A 378 4.63 6.93 -12.57
N ILE A 379 3.60 6.61 -13.34
CA ILE A 379 2.84 5.37 -13.23
C ILE A 379 3.10 4.54 -14.48
N TYR A 380 3.61 3.33 -14.30
CA TYR A 380 3.88 2.40 -15.39
C TYR A 380 2.78 1.35 -15.52
N ASP A 381 2.51 0.96 -16.76
CA ASP A 381 1.60 -0.14 -17.07
C ASP A 381 2.00 -0.84 -18.38
N HIS A 382 1.52 -2.05 -18.59
CA HIS A 382 1.64 -2.74 -19.88
C HIS A 382 0.31 -2.66 -20.61
N LEU A 383 0.34 -2.23 -21.87
CA LEU A 383 -0.85 -2.11 -22.72
C LEU A 383 -1.32 -3.48 -23.23
N SER A 384 -1.61 -4.40 -22.29
CA SER A 384 -2.24 -5.69 -22.56
C SER A 384 -3.72 -5.47 -22.96
N PRO A 385 -4.31 -6.35 -23.77
CA PRO A 385 -5.71 -6.20 -24.19
C PRO A 385 -6.72 -6.38 -23.05
N THR A 386 -6.35 -7.01 -21.94
CA THR A 386 -7.26 -7.46 -20.88
C THR A 386 -8.04 -6.31 -20.21
N PRO A 387 -7.42 -5.23 -19.67
CA PRO A 387 -8.17 -4.16 -19.01
C PRO A 387 -9.18 -3.48 -19.94
N SER A 388 -8.76 -3.20 -21.18
CA SER A 388 -9.64 -2.65 -22.23
C SER A 388 -10.79 -3.59 -22.59
N HIS A 389 -10.55 -4.90 -22.66
CA HIS A 389 -11.59 -5.90 -22.93
C HIS A 389 -12.60 -6.00 -21.79
N LEU A 390 -12.13 -6.03 -20.54
CA LEU A 390 -13.00 -6.05 -19.36
C LEU A 390 -13.84 -4.77 -19.24
N LEU A 391 -13.29 -3.61 -19.62
CA LEU A 391 -14.07 -2.37 -19.73
C LEU A 391 -15.19 -2.51 -20.77
N ASN A 392 -14.91 -3.06 -21.95
CA ASN A 392 -15.95 -3.30 -22.95
C ASN A 392 -17.05 -4.24 -22.44
N ILE A 393 -16.67 -5.34 -21.77
CA ILE A 393 -17.64 -6.26 -21.16
C ILE A 393 -18.49 -5.54 -20.11
N ALA A 394 -17.87 -4.70 -19.27
CA ALA A 394 -18.61 -3.95 -18.26
C ALA A 394 -19.63 -2.97 -18.88
N LEU A 395 -19.35 -2.42 -20.06
CA LEU A 395 -20.19 -1.45 -20.76
C LEU A 395 -21.22 -2.08 -21.72
N ALA A 396 -21.05 -3.35 -22.10
CA ALA A 396 -21.82 -4.00 -23.17
C ALA A 396 -23.34 -3.98 -22.91
N ASP A 397 -23.76 -4.19 -21.65
CA ASP A 397 -25.18 -4.18 -21.29
C ASP A 397 -25.81 -2.77 -21.28
N PHE A 398 -24.97 -1.72 -21.34
CA PHE A 398 -25.38 -0.32 -21.16
C PHE A 398 -25.28 0.51 -22.44
N LEU A 399 -24.53 0.05 -23.45
CA LEU A 399 -24.32 0.75 -24.71
C LEU A 399 -24.88 -0.07 -25.88
N PRO A 400 -25.44 0.57 -26.92
CA PRO A 400 -25.83 -0.14 -28.11
C PRO A 400 -24.59 -0.65 -28.88
N PRO A 401 -24.71 -1.73 -29.66
CA PRO A 401 -23.57 -2.28 -30.41
C PRO A 401 -22.85 -1.28 -31.34
N SER A 402 -23.55 -0.27 -31.84
CA SER A 402 -22.96 0.82 -32.65
C SER A 402 -21.95 1.68 -31.87
N CYS A 403 -22.02 1.69 -30.54
CA CYS A 403 -21.12 2.44 -29.66
C CYS A 403 -19.93 1.62 -29.15
N TYR A 404 -19.88 0.31 -29.44
CA TYR A 404 -18.77 -0.55 -29.03
C TYR A 404 -17.43 -0.10 -29.61
N ALA A 405 -16.34 -0.50 -28.98
CA ALA A 405 -15.02 -0.30 -29.54
C ALA A 405 -14.89 -1.10 -30.86
N PRO A 406 -14.15 -0.62 -31.88
CA PRO A 406 -14.10 -1.25 -33.21
C PRO A 406 -13.75 -2.75 -33.21
N ASN A 407 -12.97 -3.21 -32.22
CA ASN A 407 -12.48 -4.58 -32.11
C ASN A 407 -13.23 -5.40 -31.05
N PHE A 408 -14.37 -4.93 -30.57
CA PHE A 408 -15.18 -5.62 -29.57
C PHE A 408 -16.52 -6.05 -30.18
N ARG A 409 -16.89 -7.31 -29.96
CA ARG A 409 -18.18 -7.87 -30.36
C ARG A 409 -18.78 -8.61 -29.18
N PHE A 410 -20.03 -8.33 -28.87
CA PHE A 410 -20.79 -9.06 -27.85
C PHE A 410 -21.77 -10.02 -28.54
N PRO A 411 -21.95 -11.28 -28.09
CA PRO A 411 -21.52 -11.86 -26.81
C PRO A 411 -20.15 -12.57 -26.85
N ASP A 412 -19.27 -12.25 -27.81
CA ASP A 412 -17.93 -12.84 -27.86
C ASP A 412 -17.05 -12.32 -26.72
N LEU A 413 -16.95 -13.13 -25.66
CA LEU A 413 -16.15 -12.82 -24.47
C LEU A 413 -14.69 -13.26 -24.62
N THR A 414 -14.30 -13.83 -25.76
CA THR A 414 -12.93 -14.31 -25.95
C THR A 414 -11.94 -13.16 -25.84
N LEU A 415 -10.88 -13.38 -25.06
CA LEU A 415 -9.81 -12.41 -24.94
C LEU A 415 -9.09 -12.30 -26.30
N PRO A 416 -8.86 -11.07 -26.81
CA PRO A 416 -8.13 -10.89 -28.06
C PRO A 416 -6.71 -11.48 -27.94
N ASN A 417 -6.34 -12.39 -28.83
CA ASN A 417 -4.98 -12.93 -28.87
C ASN A 417 -3.97 -11.82 -29.23
N SER A 418 -2.95 -11.64 -28.40
CA SER A 418 -1.83 -10.72 -28.64
C SER A 418 -0.81 -11.23 -29.68
N SER A 419 -1.04 -12.43 -30.25
CA SER A 419 -0.09 -13.11 -31.15
C SER A 419 -0.46 -12.97 -32.63
N ILE A 420 0.04 -11.92 -33.28
CA ILE A 420 0.39 -11.95 -34.71
C ILE A 420 1.73 -11.22 -34.89
N GLN A 421 2.84 -11.90 -34.58
CA GLN A 421 3.97 -11.86 -35.52
C GLN A 421 3.51 -12.69 -36.72
N GLY A 422 2.92 -12.03 -37.71
CA GLY A 422 2.52 -12.69 -38.94
C GLY A 422 3.76 -13.19 -39.66
N ARG A 423 3.73 -14.43 -40.14
CA ARG A 423 4.68 -14.94 -41.13
C ARG A 423 4.64 -14.17 -42.46
N ASP A 424 3.68 -13.24 -42.60
CA ASP A 424 3.51 -12.35 -43.76
C ASP A 424 3.64 -10.86 -43.38
N GLY A 425 4.71 -10.44 -42.69
CA GLY A 425 5.19 -9.05 -42.68
C GLY A 425 4.25 -7.88 -42.30
N CYS A 426 2.99 -8.12 -41.89
CA CYS A 426 1.99 -7.08 -41.64
C CYS A 426 1.31 -7.32 -40.28
N SER A 427 1.84 -6.71 -39.21
CA SER A 427 1.22 -6.75 -37.89
C SER A 427 0.09 -5.72 -37.81
N HIS A 428 -1.17 -6.15 -37.81
CA HIS A 428 -2.30 -5.29 -37.43
C HIS A 428 -2.37 -5.18 -35.91
N THR A 429 -1.55 -4.31 -35.31
CA THR A 429 -1.71 -3.95 -33.90
C THR A 429 -2.98 -3.11 -33.73
N SER A 430 -3.84 -3.50 -32.78
CA SER A 430 -5.07 -2.77 -32.49
C SER A 430 -4.77 -1.49 -31.71
N LEU A 431 -5.21 -0.34 -32.21
CA LEU A 431 -5.14 0.92 -31.46
C LEU A 431 -5.94 0.81 -30.15
N LEU A 432 -5.43 1.40 -29.08
CA LEU A 432 -6.17 1.54 -27.83
C LEU A 432 -7.38 2.46 -28.08
N PRO A 433 -8.63 2.01 -27.84
CA PRO A 433 -9.79 2.86 -28.05
C PRO A 433 -9.73 4.14 -27.20
N GLN A 434 -10.16 5.26 -27.76
CA GLN A 434 -10.16 6.55 -27.04
C GLN A 434 -10.99 6.43 -25.76
N SER A 435 -10.49 7.00 -24.66
CA SER A 435 -10.92 6.84 -23.24
C SER A 435 -10.48 5.58 -22.50
N HIS A 436 -9.99 4.53 -23.18
CA HIS A 436 -9.62 3.29 -22.48
C HIS A 436 -8.32 3.40 -21.68
N HIS A 437 -7.50 4.44 -21.90
CA HIS A 437 -6.33 4.73 -21.05
C HIS A 437 -6.70 4.97 -19.57
N LEU A 438 -7.97 5.21 -19.25
CA LEU A 438 -8.46 5.41 -17.88
C LEU A 438 -8.44 4.12 -17.03
N VAL A 439 -8.48 2.94 -17.65
CA VAL A 439 -8.34 1.63 -16.97
C VAL A 439 -6.90 1.12 -17.00
N TYR A 440 -5.96 1.99 -17.38
CA TYR A 440 -4.52 1.79 -17.25
C TYR A 440 -3.97 2.92 -16.38
N PHE A 441 -2.76 2.73 -15.87
CA PHE A 441 -2.12 3.71 -14.99
C PHE A 441 -2.96 4.05 -13.73
N PRO A 442 -3.39 3.02 -12.97
CA PRO A 442 -4.10 3.21 -11.71
C PRO A 442 -3.20 3.89 -10.66
N THR A 443 -3.82 4.45 -9.63
CA THR A 443 -3.11 4.93 -8.43
C THR A 443 -2.41 3.75 -7.74
N GLN A 444 -1.08 3.78 -7.67
CA GLN A 444 -0.26 2.70 -7.07
C GLN A 444 0.05 3.00 -5.59
N ILE A 445 -0.98 3.28 -4.80
CA ILE A 445 -0.88 3.61 -3.36
C ILE A 445 -1.59 2.50 -2.57
N SER A 446 -1.00 2.09 -1.44
CA SER A 446 -1.62 1.11 -0.53
C SER A 446 -2.76 1.75 0.26
N ASP A 447 -3.70 0.93 0.73
CA ASP A 447 -4.88 1.39 1.46
C ASP A 447 -4.52 2.26 2.69
N ASN A 448 -3.49 1.85 3.44
CA ASN A 448 -2.97 2.60 4.60
C ASN A 448 -2.43 4.01 4.26
N ALA A 449 -2.12 4.27 3.00
CA ALA A 449 -1.61 5.55 2.52
C ALA A 449 -2.67 6.38 1.75
N LEU A 450 -3.90 5.87 1.61
CA LEU A 450 -5.02 6.65 1.10
C LEU A 450 -5.59 7.57 2.18
N LEU A 451 -6.30 8.61 1.75
CA LEU A 451 -7.13 9.40 2.65
C LEU A 451 -8.32 8.56 3.14
N SER A 452 -8.98 9.01 4.21
CA SER A 452 -10.09 8.28 4.85
C SER A 452 -11.29 8.03 3.92
N ASP A 453 -11.41 8.80 2.84
CA ASP A 453 -12.42 8.63 1.79
C ASP A 453 -11.96 7.71 0.64
N GLY A 454 -10.75 7.16 0.71
CA GLY A 454 -10.14 6.31 -0.32
C GLY A 454 -9.48 7.07 -1.47
N THR A 455 -9.25 8.39 -1.32
CA THR A 455 -8.62 9.21 -2.38
C THR A 455 -7.10 9.40 -2.20
N ASP A 456 -6.43 9.69 -3.32
CA ASP A 456 -4.97 9.90 -3.38
C ASP A 456 -4.54 11.21 -2.67
N PRO A 457 -3.67 11.14 -1.65
CA PRO A 457 -3.20 12.33 -0.93
C PRO A 457 -2.29 13.24 -1.76
N LEU A 458 -1.61 12.74 -2.81
CA LEU A 458 -0.72 13.55 -3.66
C LEU A 458 -1.45 14.67 -4.39
N GLN A 459 -2.76 14.52 -4.57
CA GLN A 459 -3.64 15.48 -5.23
C GLN A 459 -4.33 16.42 -4.23
N SER A 460 -4.25 16.11 -2.93
CA SER A 460 -4.98 16.83 -1.88
C SER A 460 -4.21 18.06 -1.37
N PRO A 461 -4.89 19.21 -1.20
CA PRO A 461 -4.34 20.38 -0.51
C PRO A 461 -4.24 20.20 1.01
N GLY A 462 -4.73 19.08 1.56
CA GLY A 462 -4.74 18.80 3.00
C GLY A 462 -5.90 19.45 3.75
N LEU A 463 -5.85 19.37 5.08
CA LEU A 463 -6.86 19.99 5.94
C LEU A 463 -6.91 21.51 5.71
N PRO A 464 -8.10 22.13 5.73
CA PRO A 464 -9.42 21.56 6.09
C PRO A 464 -10.23 21.00 4.90
N PHE A 465 -9.63 20.84 3.72
CA PHE A 465 -10.36 20.48 2.49
C PHE A 465 -10.41 18.97 2.26
N VAL A 466 -11.23 18.29 3.05
CA VAL A 466 -11.31 16.81 3.07
C VAL A 466 -12.24 16.22 2.01
N ARG A 467 -13.10 17.02 1.40
CA ARG A 467 -14.08 16.55 0.41
C ARG A 467 -13.58 16.85 -0.99
N ARG A 468 -13.74 15.92 -1.92
CA ARG A 468 -13.21 16.05 -3.30
C ARG A 468 -14.27 15.74 -4.35
N MET A 469 -14.31 16.56 -5.39
CA MET A 469 -15.14 16.34 -6.58
C MET A 469 -14.36 16.48 -7.88
N TRP A 470 -14.68 15.64 -8.86
CA TRP A 470 -14.19 15.78 -10.24
C TRP A 470 -15.09 16.76 -10.99
N SER A 471 -14.57 17.96 -11.30
CA SER A 471 -15.38 19.02 -11.91
C SER A 471 -15.30 19.07 -13.44
N GLY A 472 -14.36 18.37 -14.05
CA GLY A 472 -14.21 18.31 -15.50
C GLY A 472 -12.76 18.10 -15.91
N GLY A 473 -12.45 18.45 -17.15
CA GLY A 473 -11.11 18.31 -17.69
C GLY A 473 -11.05 18.50 -19.20
N SER A 474 -9.90 18.17 -19.77
CA SER A 474 -9.72 18.11 -21.23
C SER A 474 -8.77 16.99 -21.60
N ILE A 475 -8.99 16.34 -22.73
CA ILE A 475 -8.07 15.35 -23.29
C ILE A 475 -7.68 15.79 -24.69
N VAL A 476 -6.38 15.76 -24.97
CA VAL A 476 -5.82 15.94 -26.30
C VAL A 476 -5.18 14.63 -26.72
N PHE A 477 -5.59 14.10 -27.86
CA PHE A 477 -5.01 12.91 -28.46
C PHE A 477 -4.04 13.31 -29.55
N ASN A 478 -2.89 12.64 -29.63
CA ASN A 478 -1.99 12.81 -30.75
C ASN A 478 -2.70 12.32 -32.02
N SER A 479 -2.57 13.00 -33.15
CA SER A 479 -3.14 12.50 -34.41
C SER A 479 -2.11 11.77 -35.27
N THR A 480 -0.83 11.80 -34.90
CA THR A 480 0.21 11.04 -35.58
C THR A 480 0.05 9.56 -35.27
N ARG A 481 -0.08 8.73 -36.32
CA ARG A 481 -0.31 7.29 -36.17
C ARG A 481 0.78 6.57 -35.35
N GLY A 482 2.05 6.95 -35.51
CA GLY A 482 3.17 6.38 -34.76
C GLY A 482 3.17 6.70 -33.27
N GLU A 483 2.45 7.75 -32.87
CA GLU A 483 2.34 8.18 -31.46
C GLU A 483 1.07 7.66 -30.79
N GLN A 484 0.24 6.87 -31.48
CA GLN A 484 -0.94 6.25 -30.86
C GLN A 484 -0.56 5.11 -29.93
N LEU A 485 -1.31 4.97 -28.83
CA LEU A 485 -1.21 3.81 -27.96
C LEU A 485 -1.85 2.59 -28.65
N CYS A 486 -1.21 1.44 -28.53
CA CYS A 486 -1.66 0.17 -29.11
C CYS A 486 -1.77 -0.91 -28.04
N LEU A 487 -2.71 -1.83 -28.21
CA LEU A 487 -2.86 -3.03 -27.38
C LEU A 487 -1.87 -4.12 -27.83
N ASN A 488 -0.58 -3.84 -27.67
CA ASN A 488 0.53 -4.69 -28.12
C ASN A 488 1.42 -5.17 -26.96
N ASN A 489 0.95 -5.04 -25.72
CA ASN A 489 1.66 -5.41 -24.50
C ASN A 489 2.98 -4.63 -24.27
N MET A 490 3.20 -3.54 -25.00
CA MET A 490 4.33 -2.65 -24.77
C MET A 490 4.14 -1.89 -23.46
N ARG A 491 5.27 -1.60 -22.80
CA ARG A 491 5.30 -0.79 -21.59
C ARG A 491 5.02 0.66 -21.93
N ALA A 492 4.10 1.27 -21.20
CA ALA A 492 3.76 2.67 -21.28
C ALA A 492 3.89 3.32 -19.91
N ALA A 493 3.95 4.65 -19.90
CA ALA A 493 4.03 5.44 -18.69
C ALA A 493 3.06 6.63 -18.73
N CYS A 494 2.52 6.96 -17.56
CA CYS A 494 1.74 8.16 -17.30
C CYS A 494 2.50 9.03 -16.30
N ILE A 495 2.83 10.26 -16.69
CA ILE A 495 3.44 11.26 -15.82
C ILE A 495 2.32 12.18 -15.34
N GLU A 496 2.02 12.16 -14.05
CA GLU A 496 0.99 12.96 -13.41
C GLU A 496 1.60 14.06 -12.53
N ARG A 497 1.14 15.30 -12.67
CA ARG A 497 1.59 16.43 -11.82
C ARG A 497 0.48 17.45 -11.61
N VAL A 498 0.53 18.17 -10.50
CA VAL A 498 -0.29 19.37 -10.30
C VAL A 498 0.37 20.53 -11.05
N VAL A 499 -0.39 21.19 -11.92
CA VAL A 499 0.12 22.30 -12.76
C VAL A 499 -0.41 23.66 -12.34
N ASP A 500 -1.57 23.72 -11.67
CA ASP A 500 -2.18 24.97 -11.24
C ASP A 500 -3.12 24.72 -10.05
N VAL A 501 -3.18 25.70 -9.15
CA VAL A 501 -4.04 25.69 -7.97
C VAL A 501 -4.65 27.07 -7.79
N SER A 502 -5.98 27.14 -7.73
CA SER A 502 -6.70 28.38 -7.46
C SER A 502 -7.73 28.23 -6.36
N ILE A 503 -7.90 29.27 -5.55
CA ILE A 503 -8.92 29.30 -4.50
C ILE A 503 -10.04 30.23 -4.99
N LYS A 504 -11.29 29.76 -4.90
CA LYS A 504 -12.47 30.58 -5.20
C LYS A 504 -13.52 30.42 -4.12
N GLY A 505 -14.27 31.46 -3.85
CA GLY A 505 -15.32 31.48 -2.82
C GLY A 505 -15.03 32.52 -1.74
N ASN A 506 -15.92 32.59 -0.77
CA ASN A 506 -15.79 33.47 0.38
C ASN A 506 -15.05 32.75 1.51
N GLU A 507 -14.45 33.50 2.43
CA GLU A 507 -13.75 32.94 3.58
C GLU A 507 -14.67 32.01 4.39
N GLY A 508 -14.22 30.78 4.67
CA GLY A 508 -15.02 29.72 5.30
C GLY A 508 -15.82 28.82 4.35
N ASP A 509 -16.05 29.24 3.10
CA ASP A 509 -16.75 28.50 2.03
C ASP A 509 -15.86 28.34 0.79
N GLU A 510 -14.54 28.45 0.95
CA GLU A 510 -13.60 28.40 -0.15
C GLU A 510 -13.54 27.01 -0.78
N LYS A 511 -13.33 26.99 -2.10
CA LYS A 511 -13.08 25.79 -2.88
C LYS A 511 -11.70 25.89 -3.48
N VAL A 512 -10.91 24.84 -3.31
CA VAL A 512 -9.57 24.74 -3.90
C VAL A 512 -9.69 23.95 -5.19
N PHE A 513 -9.43 24.60 -6.31
CA PHE A 513 -9.35 24.00 -7.63
C PHE A 513 -7.92 23.53 -7.85
N VAL A 514 -7.73 22.23 -8.02
CA VAL A 514 -6.42 21.62 -8.30
C VAL A 514 -6.47 21.04 -9.72
N ASN A 515 -5.67 21.62 -10.61
CA ASN A 515 -5.56 21.19 -11.99
C ASN A 515 -4.37 20.24 -12.13
N ILE A 516 -4.65 19.02 -12.60
CA ILE A 516 -3.68 17.95 -12.74
C ILE A 516 -3.47 17.68 -14.22
N GLU A 517 -2.22 17.67 -14.65
CA GLU A 517 -1.81 17.23 -15.99
C GLU A 517 -1.31 15.79 -15.93
N ARG A 518 -1.82 14.94 -16.83
CA ARG A 518 -1.38 13.57 -17.06
C ARG A 518 -0.90 13.43 -18.49
N ARG A 519 0.38 13.11 -18.68
CA ARG A 519 0.97 12.87 -20.00
C ARG A 519 1.25 11.39 -20.15
N VAL A 520 0.68 10.77 -21.18
CA VAL A 520 0.80 9.31 -21.41
C VAL A 520 1.50 9.04 -22.72
N GLY A 521 2.45 8.10 -22.71
CA GLY A 521 3.15 7.64 -23.90
C GLY A 521 3.89 6.33 -23.66
N LEU A 522 4.56 5.81 -24.70
CA LEU A 522 5.36 4.59 -24.61
C LEU A 522 6.61 4.81 -23.74
N ALA A 523 6.99 3.80 -22.96
CA ALA A 523 8.16 3.87 -22.08
C ALA A 523 9.47 3.45 -22.78
N ASP A 524 9.40 2.52 -23.73
CA ASP A 524 10.58 1.91 -24.40
C ASP A 524 10.69 2.33 -25.87
N THR A 525 11.17 3.55 -26.15
CA THR A 525 11.43 3.95 -27.56
C THR A 525 12.89 3.99 -27.98
N GLY A 526 13.84 3.56 -27.15
CA GLY A 526 15.22 3.27 -27.58
C GLY A 526 16.11 4.46 -28.00
N ASP A 527 15.56 5.52 -28.56
CA ASP A 527 16.30 6.61 -29.19
C ASP A 527 15.90 7.96 -28.60
N ASP A 528 16.80 8.58 -27.85
CA ASP A 528 16.78 10.02 -27.58
C ASP A 528 17.95 10.67 -28.34
N PRO A 529 17.73 11.28 -29.52
CA PRO A 529 18.79 11.81 -30.38
C PRO A 529 19.52 13.04 -29.79
N LYS A 530 19.18 13.48 -28.58
CA LYS A 530 19.82 14.60 -27.87
C LYS A 530 20.71 14.19 -26.68
N MET A 531 20.99 12.91 -26.47
CA MET A 531 21.97 12.50 -25.45
C MET A 531 23.41 12.79 -25.91
N SER A 532 24.20 13.45 -25.04
CA SER A 532 25.65 13.55 -25.24
C SER A 532 26.28 12.15 -25.24
N SER A 533 27.38 12.00 -25.98
CA SER A 533 28.13 10.74 -26.12
C SER A 533 28.59 10.13 -24.78
N GLU A 534 28.61 10.92 -23.71
CA GLU A 534 28.93 10.47 -22.35
C GLU A 534 27.73 9.79 -21.64
N GLU A 535 26.49 10.24 -21.87
CA GLU A 535 25.28 9.63 -21.26
C GLU A 535 24.85 8.35 -22.02
N SER A 536 25.10 8.28 -23.34
CA SER A 536 24.83 7.07 -24.14
C SER A 536 25.82 5.92 -23.85
N GLY A 537 27.05 6.23 -23.47
CA GLY A 537 28.06 5.23 -23.08
C GLY A 537 27.71 4.43 -21.83
N ALA A 538 26.96 5.04 -20.90
CA ALA A 538 26.49 4.37 -19.68
C ALA A 538 25.34 3.37 -19.91
N ILE A 539 24.69 3.42 -21.08
CA ILE A 539 23.55 2.57 -21.45
C ILE A 539 24.05 1.27 -22.10
N ALA A 540 25.19 1.32 -22.80
CA ALA A 540 25.76 0.18 -23.49
C ALA A 540 26.49 -0.81 -22.55
N SER A 541 26.74 -0.43 -21.29
CA SER A 541 27.25 -1.35 -20.27
C SER A 541 26.09 -2.07 -19.57
N ASN A 542 25.90 -3.35 -19.88
CA ASN A 542 24.83 -4.25 -19.41
C ASN A 542 24.78 -4.55 -17.88
N THR A 543 25.10 -3.59 -17.00
CA THR A 543 25.35 -3.82 -15.56
C THR A 543 24.60 -2.89 -14.58
N SER A 544 23.65 -2.06 -15.04
CA SER A 544 22.84 -1.18 -14.16
C SER A 544 21.75 -1.94 -13.39
N SER A 545 21.58 -1.64 -12.10
CA SER A 545 20.52 -2.23 -11.25
C SER A 545 19.12 -1.80 -11.74
N VAL A 546 18.07 -2.59 -11.45
CA VAL A 546 16.67 -2.27 -11.87
C VAL A 546 16.22 -0.90 -11.33
N SER A 547 16.68 -0.49 -10.13
CA SER A 547 16.42 0.84 -9.58
C SER A 547 17.14 1.95 -10.34
N ASP A 548 18.38 1.73 -10.78
CA ASP A 548 19.13 2.70 -11.60
C ASP A 548 18.53 2.81 -13.01
N GLN A 549 18.09 1.69 -13.59
CA GLN A 549 17.41 1.65 -14.87
C GLN A 549 16.05 2.36 -14.82
N ASN A 550 15.27 2.14 -13.75
CA ASN A 550 14.02 2.87 -13.54
C ASN A 550 14.28 4.36 -13.33
N TYR A 551 15.29 4.75 -12.55
CA TYR A 551 15.63 6.16 -12.34
C TYR A 551 16.08 6.86 -13.65
N ILE A 552 16.88 6.18 -14.48
CA ILE A 552 17.30 6.70 -15.78
C ILE A 552 16.12 6.75 -16.75
N ALA A 553 15.28 5.72 -16.78
CA ALA A 553 14.06 5.67 -17.59
C ALA A 553 13.08 6.80 -17.18
N ASP A 554 12.89 7.02 -15.88
CA ASP A 554 12.09 8.10 -15.33
C ASP A 554 12.62 9.46 -15.80
N LYS A 555 13.94 9.70 -15.71
CA LYS A 555 14.55 10.94 -16.23
C LYS A 555 14.36 11.12 -17.74
N ARG A 556 14.48 10.05 -18.54
CA ARG A 556 14.23 10.11 -19.99
C ARG A 556 12.77 10.43 -20.29
N LEU A 557 11.85 9.79 -19.60
CA LEU A 557 10.41 10.04 -19.74
C LEU A 557 10.05 11.47 -19.38
N LEU A 558 10.59 11.98 -18.27
CA LEU A 558 10.42 13.37 -17.85
C LEU A 558 10.95 14.31 -18.94
N ARG A 559 12.17 14.10 -19.47
CA ARG A 559 12.72 14.91 -20.59
C ARG A 559 11.87 14.80 -21.87
N LYS A 560 11.35 13.61 -22.18
CA LYS A 560 10.61 13.32 -23.42
C LYS A 560 9.21 13.94 -23.43
N TYR A 561 8.49 13.84 -22.31
CA TYR A 561 7.07 14.18 -22.26
C TYR A 561 6.77 15.50 -21.53
N LEU A 562 7.62 15.97 -20.61
CA LEU A 562 7.43 17.31 -20.03
C LEU A 562 7.84 18.37 -21.04
N VAL A 563 6.91 19.29 -21.32
CA VAL A 563 7.13 20.43 -22.21
C VAL A 563 6.87 21.70 -21.39
N ASP A 564 7.68 22.75 -21.61
CA ASP A 564 7.58 24.02 -20.88
C ASP A 564 6.26 24.77 -21.11
N LYS A 565 5.48 24.38 -22.13
CA LYS A 565 4.18 25.00 -22.46
C LYS A 565 3.05 23.98 -22.33
N ASN A 566 2.08 24.30 -21.47
CA ASN A 566 0.94 23.44 -21.12
C ASN A 566 0.07 23.00 -22.31
N ASP A 567 0.03 23.77 -23.41
CA ASP A 567 -0.84 23.47 -24.57
C ASP A 567 -0.20 22.59 -25.65
N ASN A 568 1.07 22.20 -25.52
CA ASN A 568 1.72 21.37 -26.51
C ASN A 568 1.70 19.88 -26.09
N ILE A 569 1.13 19.04 -26.96
CA ILE A 569 1.11 17.58 -26.77
C ILE A 569 2.52 16.98 -26.84
N GLY A 570 3.45 17.63 -27.54
CA GLY A 570 4.82 17.15 -27.70
C GLY A 570 4.86 15.75 -28.29
N GLN A 571 5.70 14.89 -27.72
CA GLN A 571 5.81 13.47 -28.11
C GLN A 571 4.84 12.57 -27.34
N ALA A 572 3.98 13.11 -26.47
CA ALA A 572 3.03 12.28 -25.74
C ALA A 572 1.94 11.75 -26.69
N SER A 573 1.48 10.52 -26.42
CA SER A 573 0.36 9.91 -27.14
C SER A 573 -0.98 10.58 -26.81
N LEU A 574 -1.12 11.00 -25.55
CA LEU A 574 -2.22 11.86 -25.10
C LEU A 574 -1.81 12.70 -23.89
N VAL A 575 -2.49 13.83 -23.74
CA VAL A 575 -2.40 14.69 -22.56
C VAL A 575 -3.81 14.88 -21.99
N GLU A 576 -4.00 14.51 -20.74
CA GLU A 576 -5.24 14.66 -19.99
C GLU A 576 -5.05 15.74 -18.90
N MET A 577 -5.95 16.71 -18.88
CA MET A 577 -6.12 17.68 -17.80
C MET A 577 -7.31 17.26 -16.96
N ARG A 578 -7.13 17.16 -15.64
CA ARG A 578 -8.19 16.86 -14.67
C ARG A 578 -8.37 18.05 -13.73
N ASN A 579 -9.61 18.49 -13.58
CA ASN A 579 -9.95 19.61 -12.71
C ASN A 579 -10.64 19.07 -11.46
N LEU A 580 -9.89 18.98 -10.36
CA LEU A 580 -10.43 18.56 -9.07
C LEU A 580 -10.81 19.77 -8.23
N VAL A 581 -11.88 19.61 -7.46
CA VAL A 581 -12.34 20.64 -6.53
C VAL A 581 -12.37 20.05 -5.14
N PHE A 582 -11.61 20.65 -4.24
CA PHE A 582 -11.58 20.29 -2.84
C PHE A 582 -12.39 21.30 -2.04
N MET A 583 -13.18 20.77 -1.11
CA MET A 583 -14.13 21.51 -0.29
C MET A 583 -13.92 21.13 1.18
N ARG A 584 -14.27 22.04 2.07
CA ARG A 584 -14.23 21.78 3.51
C ARG A 584 -15.19 20.68 3.91
N GLU A 585 -14.90 20.06 5.05
CA GLU A 585 -15.83 19.16 5.72
C GLU A 585 -17.19 19.84 5.90
N LYS A 586 -18.25 19.04 5.84
CA LYS A 586 -19.60 19.52 5.95
C LYS A 586 -20.26 18.93 7.19
N ASP A 587 -20.90 19.77 7.98
CA ASP A 587 -21.70 19.29 9.10
C ASP A 587 -22.97 18.59 8.62
N ALA A 588 -23.43 17.61 9.40
CA ALA A 588 -24.59 16.77 9.04
C ALA A 588 -25.88 17.58 8.80
N LYS A 589 -26.02 18.75 9.44
CA LYS A 589 -27.17 19.64 9.23
C LYS A 589 -27.10 20.30 7.86
N SER A 590 -25.97 20.91 7.49
CA SER A 590 -25.81 21.49 6.15
C SER A 590 -25.84 20.43 5.05
N ALA A 591 -25.37 19.20 5.31
CA ALA A 591 -25.51 18.05 4.41
C ALA A 591 -26.98 17.76 4.07
N LYS A 592 -27.84 17.70 5.10
CA LYS A 592 -29.29 17.52 4.92
C LYS A 592 -29.95 18.70 4.22
N GLU A 593 -29.59 19.93 4.57
CA GLU A 593 -30.14 21.13 3.94
C GLU A 593 -29.82 21.19 2.44
N GLU A 594 -28.59 20.91 2.02
CA GLU A 594 -28.24 20.90 0.59
C GLU A 594 -28.93 19.76 -0.16
N ARG A 595 -29.09 18.58 0.45
CA ARG A 595 -29.87 17.48 -0.13
C ARG A 595 -31.34 17.87 -0.37
N SER A 596 -31.89 18.74 0.46
CA SER A 596 -33.26 19.24 0.34
C SER A 596 -33.43 20.38 -0.68
N ARG A 597 -32.32 21.03 -1.11
CA ARG A 597 -32.38 22.12 -2.08
C ARG A 597 -32.69 21.57 -3.48
N PRO A 598 -33.62 22.18 -4.23
CA PRO A 598 -33.87 21.78 -5.60
C PRO A 598 -32.62 22.01 -6.46
N PRO A 599 -32.23 21.05 -7.32
CA PRO A 599 -31.04 21.18 -8.14
C PRO A 599 -31.18 22.36 -9.12
N LYS A 600 -30.10 23.12 -9.33
CA LYS A 600 -30.04 24.13 -10.39
C LYS A 600 -29.92 23.42 -11.73
N ILE A 601 -31.05 23.27 -12.43
CA ILE A 601 -31.14 22.60 -13.73
C ILE A 601 -30.80 23.60 -14.84
N LEU A 602 -29.65 23.43 -15.48
CA LEU A 602 -29.33 24.14 -16.72
C LEU A 602 -29.85 23.32 -17.90
N ARG A 603 -30.84 23.83 -18.65
CA ARG A 603 -31.44 23.06 -19.75
C ARG A 603 -30.58 23.07 -21.02
N PRO A 604 -30.59 21.99 -21.81
CA PRO A 604 -30.02 21.97 -23.14
C PRO A 604 -30.52 23.08 -24.05
N THR A 605 -29.60 23.72 -24.75
CA THR A 605 -29.90 24.82 -25.68
C THR A 605 -30.29 24.34 -27.08
N ARG A 606 -30.06 23.05 -27.38
CA ARG A 606 -30.35 22.42 -28.68
C ARG A 606 -30.86 21.00 -28.47
N LYS A 607 -31.56 20.49 -29.49
CA LYS A 607 -31.90 19.07 -29.59
C LYS A 607 -30.65 18.25 -29.99
N PRO A 608 -30.46 17.03 -29.46
CA PRO A 608 -29.41 16.14 -29.94
C PRO A 608 -29.70 15.64 -31.36
N ASP A 609 -28.62 15.41 -32.12
CA ASP A 609 -28.67 14.75 -33.42
C ASP A 609 -28.65 13.21 -33.25
N PHE A 610 -28.00 12.74 -32.18
CA PHE A 610 -27.96 11.34 -31.75
C PHE A 610 -27.91 11.26 -30.23
N ASP A 611 -28.53 10.24 -29.64
CA ASP A 611 -28.49 10.02 -28.19
C ASP A 611 -28.62 8.55 -27.79
N VAL A 612 -28.13 8.25 -26.59
CA VAL A 612 -28.20 6.94 -25.95
C VAL A 612 -28.66 7.10 -24.51
N ARG A 613 -29.64 6.32 -24.07
CA ARG A 613 -30.11 6.26 -22.69
C ARG A 613 -29.42 5.14 -21.94
N ILE A 614 -28.99 5.42 -20.72
CA ILE A 614 -28.21 4.50 -19.89
C ILE A 614 -28.77 4.57 -18.46
N ILE A 615 -28.93 3.41 -17.82
CA ILE A 615 -29.23 3.32 -16.38
C ILE A 615 -28.03 2.61 -15.73
N PRO A 616 -27.00 3.34 -15.27
CA PRO A 616 -25.80 2.73 -14.72
C PRO A 616 -26.14 2.02 -13.41
N SER A 617 -25.84 0.73 -13.29
CA SER A 617 -26.10 -0.03 -12.06
C SER A 617 -24.97 0.14 -11.03
N GLN A 618 -25.25 -0.16 -9.76
CA GLN A 618 -24.20 -0.24 -8.72
C GLN A 618 -23.10 -1.24 -9.09
N SER A 619 -23.44 -2.36 -9.74
CA SER A 619 -22.47 -3.34 -10.24
C SER A 619 -21.54 -2.76 -11.31
N LEU A 620 -22.04 -1.89 -12.19
CA LEU A 620 -21.21 -1.17 -13.15
C LEU A 620 -20.22 -0.25 -12.44
N LEU A 621 -20.69 0.54 -11.46
CA LEU A 621 -19.83 1.43 -10.67
C LEU A 621 -18.74 0.63 -9.93
N PHE A 622 -19.09 -0.51 -9.33
CA PHE A 622 -18.12 -1.39 -8.68
C PHE A 622 -17.09 -1.95 -9.67
N ARG A 623 -17.52 -2.49 -10.81
CA ARG A 623 -16.62 -3.02 -11.86
C ARG A 623 -15.68 -1.94 -12.40
N PHE A 624 -16.19 -0.73 -12.62
CA PHE A 624 -15.36 0.39 -13.07
C PHE A 624 -14.35 0.82 -11.98
N SER A 625 -14.76 0.84 -10.70
CA SER A 625 -13.87 1.12 -9.57
C SER A 625 -12.76 0.07 -9.47
N ALA A 626 -13.08 -1.21 -9.64
CA ALA A 626 -12.11 -2.29 -9.65
C ALA A 626 -11.13 -2.19 -10.84
N LEU A 627 -11.63 -1.90 -12.05
CA LEU A 627 -10.79 -1.73 -13.24
C LEU A 627 -9.86 -0.51 -13.18
N THR A 628 -10.27 0.53 -12.47
CA THR A 628 -9.48 1.77 -12.33
C THR A 628 -8.69 1.84 -11.03
N PHE A 629 -8.80 0.79 -10.18
CA PHE A 629 -8.24 0.74 -8.83
C PHE A 629 -8.61 1.97 -7.99
N ASN A 630 -9.86 2.40 -8.10
CA ASN A 630 -10.38 3.60 -7.45
C ASN A 630 -11.19 3.21 -6.20
N ALA A 631 -10.67 3.55 -5.03
CA ALA A 631 -11.26 3.22 -3.74
C ALA A 631 -12.16 4.33 -3.15
N HIS A 632 -12.47 5.38 -3.91
CA HIS A 632 -13.21 6.54 -3.39
C HIS A 632 -14.62 6.14 -2.93
N ALA A 633 -14.90 6.37 -1.65
CA ALA A 633 -16.10 5.92 -0.94
C ALA A 633 -17.42 6.34 -1.61
N ILE A 634 -17.44 7.49 -2.30
CA ILE A 634 -18.65 7.98 -3.00
C ILE A 634 -19.14 7.06 -4.14
N HIS A 635 -18.33 6.09 -4.56
CA HIS A 635 -18.66 5.12 -5.60
C HIS A 635 -18.99 3.73 -5.04
N LEU A 636 -18.75 3.51 -3.74
CA LEU A 636 -18.76 2.18 -3.10
C LEU A 636 -19.74 2.10 -1.93
N ASP A 637 -19.84 3.16 -1.13
CA ASP A 637 -20.62 3.21 0.11
C ASP A 637 -21.81 4.21 0.00
N PRO A 638 -23.05 3.70 -0.15
CA PRO A 638 -24.25 4.53 -0.18
C PRO A 638 -24.54 5.25 1.14
N GLN A 639 -24.08 4.72 2.28
CA GLN A 639 -24.23 5.36 3.59
C GLN A 639 -23.28 6.55 3.70
N TYR A 640 -21.99 6.38 3.35
CA TYR A 640 -21.03 7.48 3.28
C TYR A 640 -21.53 8.62 2.38
N CYS A 641 -22.04 8.30 1.19
CA CYS A 641 -22.64 9.28 0.29
C CYS A 641 -23.72 10.13 0.98
N ARG A 642 -24.62 9.48 1.71
CA ARG A 642 -25.81 10.11 2.32
C ARG A 642 -25.51 10.88 3.59
N GLU A 643 -24.62 10.35 4.43
CA GLU A 643 -24.39 10.84 5.79
C GLU A 643 -23.20 11.79 5.88
N VAL A 644 -22.20 11.63 5.00
CA VAL A 644 -20.97 12.44 5.02
C VAL A 644 -20.96 13.45 3.87
N GLU A 645 -21.17 12.99 2.63
CA GLU A 645 -21.05 13.85 1.45
C GLU A 645 -22.34 14.61 1.07
N GLY A 646 -23.48 14.23 1.64
CA GLY A 646 -24.78 14.86 1.38
C GLY A 646 -25.40 14.49 0.03
N HIS A 647 -24.93 13.42 -0.59
CA HIS A 647 -25.44 12.86 -1.83
C HIS A 647 -26.58 11.87 -1.58
N LYS A 648 -27.55 11.77 -2.49
CA LYS A 648 -28.72 10.90 -2.28
C LYS A 648 -28.41 9.41 -2.43
N ASP A 649 -27.42 9.06 -3.24
CA ASP A 649 -26.98 7.69 -3.53
C ASP A 649 -25.55 7.73 -4.10
N LEU A 650 -25.00 6.58 -4.48
CA LEU A 650 -23.70 6.42 -5.13
C LEU A 650 -23.57 7.31 -6.37
N LEU A 651 -22.45 8.01 -6.47
CA LEU A 651 -22.17 8.87 -7.61
C LEU A 651 -21.55 8.08 -8.76
N LEU A 652 -21.99 8.42 -9.96
CA LEU A 652 -21.31 8.02 -11.17
C LEU A 652 -19.92 8.68 -11.25
N HIS A 653 -18.89 7.91 -11.59
CA HIS A 653 -17.54 8.45 -11.76
C HIS A 653 -17.51 9.51 -12.87
N GLY A 654 -16.77 10.60 -12.64
CA GLY A 654 -16.43 11.56 -13.68
C GLY A 654 -15.76 10.89 -14.90
N PRO A 655 -14.73 10.05 -14.69
CA PRO A 655 -14.12 9.25 -15.76
C PRO A 655 -15.08 8.32 -16.50
N LEU A 656 -16.04 7.69 -15.82
CA LEU A 656 -17.04 6.83 -16.47
C LEU A 656 -18.00 7.65 -17.35
N SER A 657 -18.39 8.85 -16.88
CA SER A 657 -19.17 9.81 -17.68
C SER A 657 -18.44 10.17 -18.98
N LEU A 658 -17.13 10.40 -18.90
CA LEU A 658 -16.28 10.67 -20.05
C LEU A 658 -16.18 9.46 -21.01
N VAL A 659 -16.05 8.24 -20.49
CA VAL A 659 -16.05 7.00 -21.30
C VAL A 659 -17.36 6.86 -22.09
N PHE A 660 -18.50 7.13 -21.46
CA PHE A 660 -19.79 7.12 -22.14
C PHE A 660 -19.87 8.19 -23.24
N MET A 661 -19.51 9.44 -22.95
CA MET A 661 -19.54 10.53 -23.92
C MET A 661 -18.65 10.25 -25.14
N ILE A 662 -17.43 9.76 -24.92
CA ILE A 662 -16.49 9.44 -26.01
C ILE A 662 -16.97 8.23 -26.80
N SER A 663 -17.50 7.19 -26.16
CA SER A 663 -18.00 5.99 -26.86
C SER A 663 -19.20 6.32 -27.75
N VAL A 664 -20.13 7.13 -27.26
CA VAL A 664 -21.30 7.58 -28.04
C VAL A 664 -20.86 8.52 -29.16
N LEU A 665 -19.97 9.49 -28.92
CA LEU A 665 -19.45 10.36 -29.99
C LEU A 665 -18.72 9.57 -31.07
N ARG A 666 -17.88 8.59 -30.70
CA ARG A 666 -17.13 7.75 -31.63
C ARG A 666 -18.04 7.04 -32.65
N SER A 667 -19.22 6.60 -32.21
CA SER A 667 -20.21 5.96 -33.09
C SER A 667 -20.74 6.87 -34.21
N GLN A 668 -20.59 8.19 -34.05
CA GLN A 668 -21.08 9.22 -34.97
C GLN A 668 -19.98 9.79 -35.87
N LEU A 669 -18.74 9.31 -35.73
CA LEU A 669 -17.61 9.77 -36.55
C LEU A 669 -17.58 9.03 -37.88
N ARG A 670 -17.05 9.68 -38.91
CA ARG A 670 -16.83 9.03 -40.21
C ARG A 670 -15.64 8.06 -40.11
N PRO A 671 -15.60 7.00 -40.95
CA PRO A 671 -14.45 6.12 -41.02
C PRO A 671 -13.13 6.89 -41.20
N GLY A 672 -12.15 6.64 -40.34
CA GLY A 672 -10.84 7.32 -40.34
C GLY A 672 -10.79 8.65 -39.57
N GLU A 673 -11.93 9.17 -39.10
CA GLU A 673 -11.94 10.29 -38.15
C GLU A 673 -11.69 9.80 -36.71
N MET A 674 -11.03 10.64 -35.93
CA MET A 674 -10.82 10.45 -34.49
C MET A 674 -11.07 11.76 -33.75
N ILE A 675 -11.28 11.67 -32.44
CA ILE A 675 -11.35 12.84 -31.56
C ILE A 675 -9.92 13.35 -31.35
N LYS A 676 -9.60 14.58 -31.76
CA LYS A 676 -8.28 15.21 -31.51
C LYS A 676 -8.24 15.91 -30.15
N ARG A 677 -9.35 16.53 -29.75
CA ARG A 677 -9.50 17.18 -28.44
C ARG A 677 -10.91 16.98 -27.90
N PHE A 678 -11.02 16.78 -26.59
CA PHE A 678 -12.30 16.70 -25.87
C PHE A 678 -12.23 17.49 -24.58
N ASP A 679 -13.00 18.56 -24.47
CA ASP A 679 -13.14 19.38 -23.26
C ASP A 679 -14.48 19.06 -22.60
N TYR A 680 -14.52 18.94 -21.27
CA TYR A 680 -15.77 18.65 -20.56
C TYR A 680 -15.82 19.22 -19.15
N ARG A 681 -17.05 19.41 -18.65
CA ARG A 681 -17.34 19.92 -17.32
C ARG A 681 -18.54 19.20 -16.73
N ASN A 682 -18.38 18.77 -15.48
CA ASN A 682 -19.44 18.19 -14.67
C ASN A 682 -20.17 19.35 -13.97
N LEU A 683 -21.48 19.44 -14.22
CA LEU A 683 -22.34 20.55 -13.79
C LEU A 683 -23.32 20.11 -12.70
N ALA A 684 -23.79 18.86 -12.75
CA ALA A 684 -24.66 18.28 -11.74
C ALA A 684 -24.28 16.81 -11.49
N PRO A 685 -24.53 16.28 -10.27
CA PRO A 685 -24.22 14.90 -9.94
C PRO A 685 -25.12 13.92 -10.71
N LEU A 686 -24.53 12.79 -11.10
CA LEU A 686 -25.19 11.63 -11.68
C LEU A 686 -25.12 10.47 -10.70
N TYR A 687 -26.16 9.65 -10.64
CA TYR A 687 -26.33 8.63 -9.62
C TYR A 687 -26.51 7.23 -10.22
N ALA A 688 -26.14 6.21 -9.45
CA ALA A 688 -26.49 4.84 -9.78
C ALA A 688 -28.01 4.64 -9.84
N ASN A 689 -28.45 3.74 -10.71
CA ASN A 689 -29.83 3.34 -10.92
C ASN A 689 -30.76 4.47 -11.40
N GLU A 690 -30.21 5.60 -11.85
CA GLU A 690 -30.98 6.69 -12.46
C GLU A 690 -30.70 6.79 -13.96
N GLU A 691 -31.75 6.98 -14.77
CA GLU A 691 -31.58 7.20 -16.20
C GLU A 691 -30.77 8.48 -16.45
N LEU A 692 -29.76 8.34 -17.30
CA LEU A 692 -29.03 9.43 -17.93
C LEU A 692 -29.10 9.27 -19.45
N ARG A 693 -29.00 10.39 -20.16
CA ARG A 693 -29.04 10.42 -21.62
C ARG A 693 -27.80 11.11 -22.17
N VAL A 694 -26.97 10.35 -22.88
CA VAL A 694 -25.76 10.85 -23.53
C VAL A 694 -26.14 11.35 -24.92
N CYS A 695 -25.93 12.63 -25.16
CA CYS A 695 -26.40 13.36 -26.32
C CYS A 695 -25.22 13.89 -27.14
N VAL A 696 -25.31 13.80 -28.47
CA VAL A 696 -24.33 14.33 -29.42
C VAL A 696 -25.01 15.30 -30.37
N GLY A 697 -24.36 16.44 -30.62
CA GLY A 697 -24.82 17.44 -31.56
C GLY A 697 -23.66 18.04 -32.37
N LYS A 698 -23.74 17.98 -33.69
CA LYS A 698 -22.77 18.58 -34.61
C LYS A 698 -22.99 20.09 -34.73
N LYS A 699 -21.93 20.91 -34.65
CA LYS A 699 -22.07 22.36 -34.83
C LYS A 699 -22.15 22.72 -36.31
N VAL A 700 -23.26 23.33 -36.72
CA VAL A 700 -23.56 23.68 -38.12
C VAL A 700 -22.47 24.56 -38.73
N ASP A 701 -21.92 25.50 -37.97
CA ASP A 701 -20.94 26.48 -38.49
C ASP A 701 -19.48 25.95 -38.54
N LYS A 702 -19.21 24.77 -37.97
CA LYS A 702 -17.83 24.22 -37.85
C LYS A 702 -17.87 22.71 -38.06
N ASN A 703 -17.60 22.27 -39.30
CA ASN A 703 -17.70 20.87 -39.76
C ASN A 703 -16.95 19.82 -38.93
N ASN A 704 -15.99 20.23 -38.11
CA ASN A 704 -15.15 19.36 -37.27
C ASN A 704 -15.38 19.52 -35.77
N LYS A 705 -16.43 20.23 -35.33
CA LYS A 705 -16.73 20.41 -33.90
C LYS A 705 -18.06 19.78 -33.51
N TYR A 706 -18.02 19.01 -32.44
CA TYR A 706 -19.20 18.40 -31.81
C TYR A 706 -19.40 18.98 -30.42
N GLU A 707 -20.65 19.11 -30.02
CA GLU A 707 -21.07 19.28 -28.64
C GLU A 707 -21.58 17.92 -28.16
N VAL A 708 -21.12 17.50 -26.98
CA VAL A 708 -21.54 16.24 -26.36
C VAL A 708 -21.95 16.56 -24.95
N TRP A 709 -23.08 16.05 -24.49
CA TRP A 709 -23.55 16.32 -23.12
C TRP A 709 -24.27 15.11 -22.54
N ILE A 710 -24.42 15.10 -21.22
CA ILE A 710 -25.26 14.14 -20.52
C ILE A 710 -26.41 14.91 -19.89
N GLU A 711 -27.63 14.48 -20.16
CA GLU A 711 -28.83 14.91 -19.44
C GLU A 711 -29.06 13.95 -18.26
N GLY A 712 -29.26 14.49 -17.06
CA GLY A 712 -29.69 13.69 -15.91
C GLY A 712 -31.20 13.40 -15.97
N LYS A 713 -31.71 12.66 -14.99
CA LYS A 713 -33.14 12.29 -14.86
C LYS A 713 -34.12 13.46 -15.05
N GLU A 714 -33.73 14.65 -14.59
CA GLU A 714 -34.54 15.88 -14.67
C GLU A 714 -34.40 16.65 -16.01
N GLY A 715 -33.68 16.09 -16.98
CA GLY A 715 -33.51 16.65 -18.34
C GLY A 715 -32.55 17.85 -18.46
N GLY A 716 -31.85 18.24 -17.39
CA GLY A 716 -30.81 19.26 -17.41
C GLY A 716 -29.42 18.71 -17.73
N TYR A 717 -28.51 19.59 -18.17
CA TYR A 717 -27.10 19.27 -18.31
C TYR A 717 -26.51 18.80 -16.97
N ALA A 718 -26.14 17.53 -16.92
CA ALA A 718 -25.32 16.96 -15.86
C ALA A 718 -23.83 17.05 -16.21
N VAL A 719 -23.48 16.77 -17.46
CA VAL A 719 -22.12 16.94 -18.00
C VAL A 719 -22.23 17.66 -19.34
N LYS A 720 -21.34 18.62 -19.59
CA LYS A 720 -21.26 19.34 -20.87
C LYS A 720 -19.86 19.25 -21.43
N GLY A 721 -19.73 18.93 -22.71
CA GLY A 721 -18.44 18.84 -23.38
C GLY A 721 -18.47 19.29 -24.83
N SER A 722 -17.28 19.48 -25.37
CA SER A 722 -17.04 19.82 -26.77
C SER A 722 -15.86 19.04 -27.31
N ALA A 723 -16.02 18.51 -28.51
CA ALA A 723 -14.99 17.74 -29.19
C ALA A 723 -14.55 18.45 -30.47
N VAL A 724 -13.25 18.37 -30.76
CA VAL A 724 -12.68 18.66 -32.08
C VAL A 724 -12.27 17.33 -32.68
N VAL A 725 -12.76 17.03 -33.88
CA VAL A 725 -12.47 15.78 -34.59
C VAL A 725 -11.63 16.07 -35.83
N GLY A 726 -10.94 15.06 -36.33
CA GLY A 726 -10.22 15.14 -37.59
C GLY A 726 -9.63 13.79 -38.00
N PRO A 727 -8.91 13.74 -39.13
CA PRO A 727 -8.29 12.51 -39.60
C PRO A 727 -7.14 12.08 -38.68
N LEU A 728 -6.88 10.77 -38.67
CA LEU A 728 -5.60 10.21 -38.20
C LEU A 728 -4.52 10.49 -39.26
N ASP A 729 -3.43 11.12 -38.86
CA ASP A 729 -2.36 11.55 -39.75
C ASP A 729 -1.42 10.36 -40.03
N ASN A 730 -1.39 9.89 -41.28
CA ASN A 730 -0.41 8.92 -41.75
C ASN A 730 0.92 9.68 -41.93
N GLY A 731 1.78 9.71 -40.91
CA GLY A 731 3.04 10.45 -40.94
C GLY A 731 3.82 10.22 -42.24
N GLN A 732 4.38 11.27 -42.82
CA GLN A 732 5.32 11.17 -43.94
C GLN A 732 6.50 10.29 -43.51
N GLN A 733 6.75 9.20 -44.23
CA GLN A 733 8.05 8.51 -44.21
C GLN A 733 9.07 9.52 -44.75
N GLY A 734 9.87 10.09 -43.85
CA GLY A 734 11.07 10.87 -44.17
C GLY A 734 12.28 9.98 -44.12
#